data_AF-A0A845TT01-F1
#
_entry.id   AF-A0A845TT01-F1
#
_cell.length_a   1.000
_cell.length_b   1.000
_cell.length_c   1.000
_cell.angle_alpha   90.00
_cell.angle_beta   90.00
_cell.angle_gamma   90.00
#
_symmetry.space_group_name_H-M   'P 1'
#
loop_
_entity.id
_entity.type
_entity.pdbx_description
1 polymer ?
#
loop_
_entity_poly.entity_id
_entity_poly.type
_entity_poly.pdbx_seq_one_letter_code
_entity_poly.pdbx_strand_id
1 'polypeptide(L)'
;MTTTLAIDTFLPYMRDVIRCEQSLHELNLMWRMIESSAKMNCPVEARTILPTMASTRAGFNQLEQELVQSLVREKVANVLAEIGTKAHYVIDIVVRNLYERTADVGFLATDHELCAFVAGRHGDRHSIAERLRAYRSKYTVYDEILLLDPHGNVLVQIDPQSPLTQCRDTLIARTLASDGWVETFGWSDLRPHKRKALIYSRRMLDPDTGAVIGLLCLCFHFEQEMAGIFHSHRDPAGRAILLLLDGENRVIESGDPLWIPLGAIVPVNRDGDTTLRLFGGREYLVRTLVTDGYQGYPGPVGWQGQVMMPVDVAFTGNDHATRAALDPALADGLLSQAHTFCPPLFQIISAASTIRRVVWNGQVMTAGENDEARKLKSVLEQISETGARSDALFANSIGELYDTVLASKLRHAEFTSHLLVDLLDRNLYERSDDCRWWALTPELRSALAGGNADTAAINTLLDYINTLYTVYTRLVVYDADGVIVAASNEDLGAPSVCGDRIDAATLAAVRALRSEQAFHVTPFDPAPLYGDVPTYVYHAAIRDPHNAAVIVGGIGIVFDAGPEFAAMLRGALDSDTSMSALFTDRQGRIIASTDATRPVGSLLELDPALRQLPNGGSSSRIVIHDGHYAVLGVTVSHGYREFKVSDGYCEDVLAIVYVQLGAVSARNHAGHSAALRIDSDPTRTGGQEFATFFVDDALLALAAGNVLEALPASALKPLSLGGRTDRVGVVVLQRDGETERYVWVFDLGYLFNGVPSTQGSGNQVVIVELGGQVIGLLVGELHAVAQFDIVQITTAPFVTQHSGRLVCKLIKANEGRLLIQVLDIDFLFGLLLPAQPTVAALAA
;
A
#
# COMPACT_ATOMS: atom_id res chain seq x y z
N MET A 1 25.97 -4.22 6.28
CA MET A 1 26.34 -3.56 7.55
C MET A 1 25.17 -2.70 7.97
N THR A 2 24.39 -3.13 8.96
CA THR A 2 23.25 -2.38 9.48
C THR A 2 23.79 -1.18 10.26
N THR A 3 23.73 0.00 9.65
CA THR A 3 23.99 1.28 10.31
C THR A 3 23.05 1.38 11.51
N THR A 4 23.60 1.40 12.72
CA THR A 4 22.81 1.55 13.95
C THR A 4 22.11 2.91 13.88
N LEU A 5 20.77 2.90 13.77
CA LEU A 5 19.97 4.13 13.77
C LEU A 5 20.28 4.95 15.02
N ALA A 6 20.68 6.21 14.85
CA ALA A 6 20.90 7.14 15.96
C ALA A 6 19.55 7.62 16.50
N ILE A 7 18.97 6.85 17.41
CA ILE A 7 17.63 7.09 17.99
C ILE A 7 17.52 8.51 18.56
N ASP A 8 18.54 8.95 19.29
CA ASP A 8 18.60 10.27 19.94
C ASP A 8 18.47 11.43 18.95
N THR A 9 18.84 11.23 17.69
CA THR A 9 18.68 12.23 16.63
C THR A 9 17.22 12.44 16.26
N PHE A 10 16.40 11.38 16.28
CA PHE A 10 15.02 11.41 15.77
C PHE A 10 13.98 11.59 16.87
N LEU A 11 14.26 11.08 18.06
CA LEU A 11 13.34 11.07 19.19
C LEU A 11 12.72 12.46 19.50
N PRO A 12 13.47 13.58 19.46
CA PRO A 12 12.91 14.93 19.71
C PRO A 12 11.75 15.32 18.78
N TYR A 13 11.67 14.71 17.60
CA TYR A 13 10.65 15.01 16.58
C TYR A 13 9.43 14.08 16.67
N MET A 14 9.46 13.05 17.54
CA MET A 14 8.42 12.05 17.70
C MET A 14 7.74 12.15 19.07
N ARG A 15 6.81 13.10 19.21
CA ARG A 15 6.18 13.42 20.50
C ARG A 15 5.42 12.26 21.13
N ASP A 16 4.79 11.43 20.32
CA ASP A 16 4.08 10.22 20.73
C ASP A 16 5.05 9.17 21.29
N VAL A 17 6.20 8.96 20.61
CA VAL A 17 7.24 8.05 21.11
C VAL A 17 7.85 8.53 22.41
N ILE A 18 8.10 9.84 22.56
CA ILE A 18 8.55 10.43 23.84
C ILE A 18 7.54 10.17 24.97
N ARG A 19 6.24 10.33 24.71
CA ARG A 19 5.21 10.04 25.72
C ARG A 19 5.20 8.56 26.11
N CYS A 20 5.39 7.68 25.14
CA CYS A 20 5.52 6.25 25.37
C CYS A 20 6.74 5.94 26.25
N GLU A 21 7.92 6.47 25.90
CA GLU A 21 9.15 6.33 26.67
C GLU A 21 8.97 6.80 28.12
N GLN A 22 8.39 8.00 28.33
CA GLN A 22 8.12 8.52 29.66
C GLN A 22 7.19 7.61 30.48
N SER A 23 6.14 7.07 29.85
CA SER A 23 5.20 6.16 30.50
C SER A 23 5.85 4.83 30.90
N LEU A 24 6.75 4.30 30.06
CA LEU A 24 7.52 3.08 30.35
C LEU A 24 8.52 3.31 31.49
N HIS A 25 9.18 4.47 31.48
CA HIS A 25 10.09 4.87 32.54
C HIS A 25 9.37 4.99 33.90
N GLU A 26 8.19 5.61 33.92
CA GLU A 26 7.35 5.69 35.14
C GLU A 26 6.97 4.30 35.68
N LEU A 27 6.56 3.39 34.80
CA LEU A 27 6.24 2.00 35.18
C LEU A 27 7.46 1.30 35.79
N ASN A 28 8.63 1.46 35.19
CA ASN A 28 9.87 0.87 35.67
C ASN A 28 10.26 1.38 37.06
N LEU A 29 10.05 2.68 37.33
CA LEU A 29 10.21 3.27 38.66
C LEU A 29 9.21 2.67 39.67
N MET A 30 7.94 2.48 39.29
CA MET A 30 6.93 1.82 40.13
C MET A 30 7.35 0.40 40.50
N TRP A 31 7.78 -0.42 39.53
CA TRP A 31 8.29 -1.77 39.77
C TRP A 31 9.46 -1.80 40.75
N ARG A 32 10.38 -0.83 40.65
CA ARG A 32 11.52 -0.70 41.57
C ARG A 32 11.07 -0.36 42.99
N MET A 33 10.08 0.51 43.15
CA MET A 33 9.50 0.84 44.46
C MET A 33 8.82 -0.36 45.10
N ILE A 34 8.04 -1.13 44.33
CA ILE A 34 7.36 -2.34 44.82
C ILE A 34 8.39 -3.41 45.22
N GLU A 35 9.42 -3.64 44.40
CA GLU A 35 10.51 -4.58 44.74
C GLU A 35 11.20 -4.21 46.06
N SER A 36 11.51 -2.91 46.26
CA SER A 36 12.12 -2.42 47.49
C SER A 36 11.19 -2.57 48.70
N SER A 37 9.90 -2.26 48.53
CA SER A 37 8.88 -2.40 49.57
C SER A 37 8.70 -3.86 49.98
N ALA A 38 8.65 -4.78 49.01
CA ALA A 38 8.55 -6.22 49.26
C ALA A 38 9.76 -6.75 50.05
N LYS A 39 10.98 -6.33 49.67
CA LYS A 39 12.23 -6.69 50.37
C LYS A 39 12.28 -6.15 51.81
N MET A 40 11.70 -4.99 52.08
CA MET A 40 11.70 -4.36 53.40
C MET A 40 10.61 -4.90 54.32
N ASN A 41 9.41 -5.17 53.78
CA ASN A 41 8.23 -5.45 54.58
C ASN A 41 7.88 -6.95 54.71
N CYS A 42 8.26 -7.80 53.74
CA CYS A 42 7.90 -9.23 53.68
C CYS A 42 9.05 -10.13 53.15
N PRO A 43 10.27 -10.09 53.72
CA PRO A 43 11.45 -10.73 53.13
C PRO A 43 11.40 -12.27 53.11
N VAL A 44 10.66 -12.91 54.02
CA VAL A 44 10.58 -14.38 54.13
C VAL A 44 9.48 -14.92 53.24
N GLU A 45 8.32 -14.26 53.23
CA GLU A 45 7.11 -14.65 52.52
C GLU A 45 7.21 -14.34 51.02
N ALA A 46 7.88 -13.24 50.65
CA ALA A 46 8.09 -12.87 49.25
C ALA A 46 9.30 -13.59 48.61
N ARG A 47 10.01 -14.47 49.34
CA ARG A 47 11.26 -15.10 48.88
C ARG A 47 11.11 -15.87 47.57
N THR A 48 9.92 -16.43 47.31
CA THR A 48 9.56 -17.14 46.07
C THR A 48 9.19 -16.20 44.92
N ILE A 49 8.79 -14.96 45.21
CA ILE A 49 8.26 -13.98 44.24
C ILE A 49 9.33 -12.96 43.83
N LEU A 50 10.23 -12.58 44.75
CA LEU A 50 11.30 -11.61 44.52
C LEU A 50 12.20 -11.93 43.32
N PRO A 51 12.64 -13.18 43.07
CA PRO A 51 13.44 -13.52 41.88
C PRO A 51 12.66 -13.29 40.59
N THR A 52 11.39 -13.67 40.55
CA THR A 52 10.52 -13.45 39.39
C THR A 52 10.31 -11.95 39.15
N MET A 53 10.03 -11.16 40.19
CA MET A 53 9.90 -9.70 40.06
C MET A 53 11.17 -9.04 39.52
N ALA A 54 12.35 -9.45 40.01
CA ALA A 54 13.62 -8.93 39.52
C ALA A 54 13.86 -9.28 38.04
N SER A 55 13.56 -10.53 37.65
CA SER A 55 13.64 -11.00 36.26
C SER A 55 12.67 -10.24 35.35
N THR A 56 11.42 -10.07 35.80
CA THR A 56 10.41 -9.30 35.08
C THR A 56 10.83 -7.83 34.92
N ARG A 57 11.34 -7.18 35.97
CA ARG A 57 11.83 -5.79 35.88
C ARG A 57 12.98 -5.66 34.88
N ALA A 58 13.91 -6.62 34.89
CA ALA A 58 15.00 -6.65 33.91
C ALA A 58 14.46 -6.81 32.48
N GLY A 59 13.47 -7.69 32.29
CA GLY A 59 12.73 -7.85 31.04
C GLY A 59 12.09 -6.53 30.58
N PHE A 60 11.33 -5.85 31.44
CA PHE A 60 10.70 -4.57 31.09
C PHE A 60 11.70 -3.48 30.72
N ASN A 61 12.85 -3.39 31.42
CA ASN A 61 13.91 -2.43 31.06
C ASN A 61 14.47 -2.69 29.66
N GLN A 62 14.75 -3.95 29.34
CA GLN A 62 15.25 -4.33 28.02
C GLN A 62 14.18 -4.05 26.95
N LEU A 63 12.94 -4.41 27.23
CA LEU A 63 11.79 -4.21 26.34
C LEU A 63 11.46 -2.74 26.11
N GLU A 64 11.62 -1.88 27.10
CA GLU A 64 11.48 -0.42 26.97
C GLU A 64 12.43 0.11 25.89
N GLN A 65 13.72 -0.26 25.98
CA GLN A 65 14.74 0.16 25.02
C GLN A 65 14.47 -0.40 23.62
N GLU A 66 14.14 -1.69 23.52
CA GLU A 66 13.85 -2.36 22.25
C GLU A 66 12.58 -1.81 21.59
N LEU A 67 11.55 -1.49 22.37
CA LEU A 67 10.29 -0.92 21.88
C LEU A 67 10.51 0.48 21.32
N VAL A 68 11.10 1.39 22.11
CA VAL A 68 11.39 2.76 21.65
C VAL A 68 12.26 2.72 20.39
N GLN A 69 13.30 1.89 20.37
CA GLN A 69 14.13 1.70 19.19
C GLN A 69 13.34 1.20 17.97
N SER A 70 12.42 0.25 18.17
CA SER A 70 11.58 -0.29 17.10
C SER A 70 10.60 0.76 16.58
N LEU A 71 9.93 1.52 17.45
CA LEU A 71 9.01 2.60 17.08
C LEU A 71 9.70 3.67 16.24
N VAL A 72 10.88 4.13 16.68
CA VAL A 72 11.66 5.14 15.95
C VAL A 72 12.10 4.60 14.60
N ARG A 73 12.61 3.36 14.56
CA ARG A 73 13.05 2.72 13.32
C ARG A 73 11.90 2.59 12.32
N GLU A 74 10.75 2.10 12.74
CA GLU A 74 9.58 1.95 11.89
C GLU A 74 9.06 3.30 11.38
N LYS A 75 8.98 4.32 12.23
CA LYS A 75 8.56 5.67 11.79
C LYS A 75 9.52 6.25 10.76
N VAL A 76 10.83 6.15 10.96
CA VAL A 76 11.83 6.62 9.99
C VAL A 76 11.74 5.83 8.69
N ALA A 77 11.65 4.50 8.76
CA ALA A 77 11.52 3.63 7.59
C ALA A 77 10.27 3.95 6.77
N ASN A 78 9.13 4.20 7.43
CA ASN A 78 7.89 4.59 6.76
C ASN A 78 8.02 5.93 6.01
N VAL A 79 8.62 6.95 6.63
CA VAL A 79 8.85 8.24 5.95
C VAL A 79 9.80 8.07 4.77
N LEU A 80 10.90 7.33 4.94
CA LEU A 80 11.87 7.07 3.86
C LEU A 80 11.25 6.28 2.71
N ALA A 81 10.38 5.30 3.00
CA ALA A 81 9.63 4.59 1.98
C ALA A 81 8.70 5.53 1.22
N GLU A 82 7.92 6.37 1.94
CA GLU A 82 6.99 7.33 1.32
C GLU A 82 7.70 8.29 0.36
N ILE A 83 8.77 8.95 0.82
CA ILE A 83 9.52 9.89 -0.03
C ILE A 83 10.31 9.17 -1.13
N GLY A 84 10.69 7.91 -0.91
CA GLY A 84 11.33 7.05 -1.90
C GLY A 84 10.39 6.74 -3.05
N THR A 85 9.18 6.27 -2.77
CA THR A 85 8.15 6.03 -3.78
C THR A 85 7.87 7.30 -4.60
N LYS A 86 7.71 8.45 -3.94
CA LYS A 86 7.53 9.75 -4.62
C LYS A 86 8.72 10.12 -5.52
N ALA A 87 9.96 9.91 -5.05
CA ALA A 87 11.16 10.20 -5.83
C ALA A 87 11.26 9.30 -7.08
N HIS A 88 10.90 8.03 -6.97
CA HIS A 88 10.89 7.09 -8.09
C HIS A 88 9.92 7.55 -9.18
N TYR A 89 8.71 7.93 -8.79
CA TYR A 89 7.67 8.31 -9.74
C TYR A 89 7.97 9.61 -10.46
N VAL A 90 8.59 10.59 -9.78
CA VAL A 90 9.05 11.83 -10.44
C VAL A 90 9.96 11.52 -11.62
N ILE A 91 10.96 10.64 -11.43
CA ILE A 91 11.90 10.33 -12.52
C ILE A 91 11.24 9.43 -13.57
N ASP A 92 10.42 8.46 -13.16
CA ASP A 92 9.83 7.50 -14.08
C ASP A 92 8.79 8.13 -15.02
N ILE A 93 7.90 8.99 -14.49
CA ILE A 93 6.91 9.70 -15.32
C ILE A 93 7.61 10.57 -16.37
N VAL A 94 8.64 11.31 -15.97
CA VAL A 94 9.39 12.19 -16.87
C VAL A 94 10.05 11.38 -17.98
N VAL A 95 10.76 10.30 -17.65
CA VAL A 95 11.47 9.49 -18.65
C VAL A 95 10.49 8.84 -19.64
N ARG A 96 9.35 8.34 -19.16
CA ARG A 96 8.29 7.82 -20.05
C ARG A 96 7.74 8.88 -21.00
N ASN A 97 7.47 10.08 -20.51
CA ASN A 97 7.00 11.18 -21.37
C ASN A 97 8.03 11.57 -22.43
N LEU A 98 9.31 11.49 -22.10
CA LEU A 98 10.41 11.86 -22.98
C LEU A 98 10.69 10.81 -24.04
N TYR A 99 10.41 9.53 -23.77
CA TYR A 99 10.54 8.44 -24.74
C TYR A 99 9.74 8.71 -26.02
N GLU A 100 8.46 9.10 -25.88
CA GLU A 100 7.57 9.37 -27.03
C GLU A 100 8.15 10.45 -27.95
N ARG A 101 8.86 11.45 -27.39
CA ARG A 101 9.47 12.55 -28.16
C ARG A 101 10.55 12.06 -29.13
N THR A 102 11.14 10.90 -28.86
CA THR A 102 12.13 10.27 -29.75
C THR A 102 11.49 9.73 -31.02
N ALA A 103 10.26 9.22 -30.93
CA ALA A 103 9.46 8.80 -32.08
C ALA A 103 8.92 10.01 -32.84
N ASP A 104 8.40 11.01 -32.12
CA ASP A 104 7.82 12.25 -32.68
C ASP A 104 8.80 12.99 -33.62
N VAL A 105 10.02 13.27 -33.15
CA VAL A 105 11.04 13.92 -33.98
C VAL A 105 11.48 13.02 -35.14
N GLY A 106 11.38 11.70 -34.95
CA GLY A 106 11.70 10.73 -35.97
C GLY A 106 10.72 10.75 -37.13
N PHE A 107 9.43 10.76 -36.82
CA PHE A 107 8.35 10.80 -37.79
C PHE A 107 8.25 12.16 -38.47
N LEU A 108 8.21 13.25 -37.69
CA LEU A 108 7.99 14.57 -38.28
C LEU A 108 9.16 15.00 -39.18
N ALA A 109 10.37 14.49 -38.95
CA ALA A 109 11.54 14.74 -39.80
C ALA A 109 11.46 14.05 -41.18
N THR A 110 10.52 13.11 -41.39
CA THR A 110 10.29 12.43 -42.67
C THR A 110 9.02 12.89 -43.38
N ASP A 111 8.32 13.88 -42.83
CA ASP A 111 7.13 14.48 -43.44
C ASP A 111 7.44 15.04 -44.84
N HIS A 112 6.70 14.58 -45.84
CA HIS A 112 7.00 14.87 -47.25
C HIS A 112 6.96 16.37 -47.58
N GLU A 113 5.97 17.09 -47.05
CA GLU A 113 5.80 18.53 -47.29
C GLU A 113 6.92 19.34 -46.61
N LEU A 114 7.30 18.96 -45.37
CA LEU A 114 8.41 19.61 -44.67
C LEU A 114 9.74 19.34 -45.39
N CYS A 115 9.99 18.09 -45.81
CA CYS A 115 11.19 17.71 -46.55
C CYS A 115 11.28 18.42 -47.91
N ALA A 116 10.18 18.48 -48.67
CA ALA A 116 10.15 19.16 -49.96
C ALA A 116 10.46 20.66 -49.84
N PHE A 117 9.96 21.31 -48.79
CA PHE A 117 10.25 22.71 -48.48
C PHE A 117 11.71 22.94 -48.10
N VAL A 118 12.26 22.12 -47.19
CA VAL A 118 13.65 22.23 -46.73
C VAL A 118 14.62 21.97 -47.89
N ALA A 119 14.28 21.07 -48.82
CA ALA A 119 15.03 20.83 -50.05
C ALA A 119 14.91 21.96 -51.10
N GLY A 120 14.07 22.98 -50.85
CA GLY A 120 13.89 24.14 -51.73
C GLY A 120 13.04 23.86 -52.98
N ARG A 121 12.21 22.81 -52.98
CA ARG A 121 11.41 22.42 -54.14
C ARG A 121 10.08 23.18 -54.21
N HIS A 122 9.23 23.03 -53.19
CA HIS A 122 7.88 23.59 -53.12
C HIS A 122 7.48 23.91 -51.68
N GLY A 123 6.44 24.72 -51.49
CA GLY A 123 5.99 25.20 -50.17
C GLY A 123 6.47 26.62 -49.88
N ASP A 124 5.63 27.40 -49.22
CA ASP A 124 5.97 28.73 -48.76
C ASP A 124 6.10 28.74 -47.23
N ARG A 125 6.84 29.71 -46.69
CA ARG A 125 7.13 29.76 -45.26
C ARG A 125 5.86 29.80 -44.39
N HIS A 126 4.77 30.39 -44.89
CA HIS A 126 3.53 30.51 -44.15
C HIS A 126 2.80 29.16 -44.06
N SER A 127 2.63 28.46 -45.18
CA SER A 127 1.96 27.15 -45.21
C SER A 127 2.69 26.10 -44.37
N ILE A 128 4.03 26.11 -44.39
CA ILE A 128 4.85 25.22 -43.55
C ILE A 128 4.73 25.58 -42.06
N ALA A 129 4.71 26.87 -41.73
CA ALA A 129 4.45 27.29 -40.36
C ALA A 129 3.05 26.87 -39.87
N GLU A 130 2.03 26.91 -40.72
CA GLU A 130 0.69 26.40 -40.40
C GLU A 130 0.70 24.88 -40.18
N ARG A 131 1.39 24.10 -41.03
CA ARG A 131 1.54 22.65 -40.84
C ARG A 131 2.20 22.30 -39.51
N LEU A 132 3.29 22.99 -39.15
CA LEU A 132 3.95 22.80 -37.85
C LEU A 132 3.05 23.22 -36.67
N ARG A 133 2.26 24.29 -36.81
CA ARG A 133 1.26 24.68 -35.79
C ARG A 133 0.14 23.64 -35.67
N ALA A 134 -0.29 23.04 -36.77
CA ALA A 134 -1.29 21.97 -36.77
C ALA A 134 -0.77 20.72 -36.04
N TYR A 135 0.52 20.40 -36.16
CA TYR A 135 1.18 19.37 -35.34
C TYR A 135 1.17 19.76 -33.86
N ARG A 136 1.71 20.93 -33.51
CA ARG A 136 1.79 21.43 -32.12
C ARG A 136 0.41 21.55 -31.44
N SER A 137 -0.65 21.81 -32.21
CA SER A 137 -2.01 21.89 -31.68
C SER A 137 -2.59 20.55 -31.24
N LYS A 138 -2.03 19.43 -31.75
CA LYS A 138 -2.35 18.08 -31.32
C LYS A 138 -1.41 17.70 -30.17
N TYR A 139 -0.10 17.79 -30.41
CA TYR A 139 0.93 17.53 -29.40
C TYR A 139 1.26 18.80 -28.61
N THR A 140 0.42 19.18 -27.65
CA THR A 140 0.57 20.43 -26.89
C THR A 140 1.74 20.42 -25.90
N VAL A 141 2.42 19.28 -25.79
CA VAL A 141 3.70 19.10 -25.09
C VAL A 141 4.84 19.95 -25.66
N TYR A 142 4.73 20.40 -26.91
CA TYR A 142 5.71 21.27 -27.56
C TYR A 142 5.33 22.75 -27.45
N ASP A 143 6.33 23.58 -27.18
CA ASP A 143 6.18 25.05 -27.18
C ASP A 143 6.87 25.72 -28.37
N GLU A 144 7.74 25.01 -29.09
CA GLU A 144 8.39 25.49 -30.31
C GLU A 144 8.81 24.32 -31.21
N ILE A 145 8.76 24.55 -32.52
CA ILE A 145 9.18 23.63 -33.57
C ILE A 145 9.88 24.43 -34.66
N LEU A 146 11.12 24.05 -34.97
CA LEU A 146 11.96 24.77 -35.92
C LEU A 146 12.43 23.86 -37.05
N LEU A 147 12.50 24.43 -38.25
CA LEU A 147 13.19 23.86 -39.41
C LEU A 147 14.43 24.70 -39.70
N LEU A 148 15.56 24.03 -39.86
CA LEU A 148 16.85 24.64 -40.13
C LEU A 148 17.48 24.07 -41.39
N ASP A 149 18.29 24.87 -42.08
CA ASP A 149 19.20 24.36 -43.11
C ASP A 149 20.45 23.72 -42.47
N PRO A 150 21.30 23.01 -43.23
CA PRO A 150 22.51 22.37 -42.70
C PRO A 150 23.55 23.34 -42.14
N HIS A 151 23.40 24.64 -42.36
CA HIS A 151 24.26 25.71 -41.83
C HIS A 151 23.69 26.37 -40.57
N GLY A 152 22.55 25.88 -40.08
CA GLY A 152 21.87 26.39 -38.90
C GLY A 152 21.02 27.63 -39.14
N ASN A 153 20.77 28.04 -40.40
CA ASN A 153 19.85 29.13 -40.66
C ASN A 153 18.41 28.67 -40.41
N VAL A 154 17.62 29.49 -39.70
CA VAL A 154 16.24 29.15 -39.37
C VAL A 154 15.35 29.42 -40.58
N LEU A 155 14.81 28.35 -41.16
CA LEU A 155 13.90 28.39 -42.30
C LEU A 155 12.48 28.71 -41.83
N VAL A 156 12.00 27.98 -40.82
CA VAL A 156 10.66 28.13 -40.23
C VAL A 156 10.75 27.98 -38.73
N GLN A 157 9.91 28.74 -38.02
CA GLN A 157 9.65 28.59 -36.59
C GLN A 157 8.16 28.85 -36.35
N ILE A 158 7.58 28.26 -35.29
CA ILE A 158 6.15 28.45 -35.00
C ILE A 158 5.89 29.56 -33.99
N ASP A 159 6.84 29.87 -33.11
CA ASP A 159 6.74 30.98 -32.14
C ASP A 159 7.09 32.32 -32.81
N PRO A 160 6.13 33.23 -33.05
CA PRO A 160 6.43 34.53 -33.64
C PRO A 160 7.03 35.52 -32.62
N GLN A 161 7.00 35.23 -31.32
CA GLN A 161 7.42 36.16 -30.26
C GLN A 161 8.93 36.21 -30.05
N SER A 162 9.64 35.16 -30.45
CA SER A 162 11.10 35.06 -30.40
C SER A 162 11.67 34.83 -31.81
N PRO A 163 11.76 35.85 -32.67
CA PRO A 163 12.27 35.70 -34.04
C PRO A 163 13.74 35.30 -34.05
N LEU A 164 14.04 34.15 -34.66
CA LEU A 164 15.40 33.63 -34.83
C LEU A 164 15.80 33.67 -36.30
N THR A 165 17.09 33.93 -36.55
CA THR A 165 17.66 33.94 -37.90
C THR A 165 18.64 32.80 -38.13
N GLN A 166 19.41 32.44 -37.10
CA GLN A 166 20.43 31.41 -37.19
C GLN A 166 20.70 30.82 -35.79
N CYS A 167 21.04 29.55 -35.75
CA CYS A 167 21.57 28.84 -34.60
C CYS A 167 23.05 28.50 -34.84
N ARG A 168 23.88 28.65 -33.81
CA ARG A 168 25.32 28.32 -33.81
C ARG A 168 25.69 27.29 -32.76
N ASP A 169 24.68 26.72 -32.11
CA ASP A 169 24.86 25.69 -31.10
C ASP A 169 25.54 24.44 -31.71
N THR A 170 26.38 23.81 -30.91
CA THR A 170 26.98 22.50 -31.20
C THR A 170 25.94 21.40 -31.49
N LEU A 171 24.69 21.57 -31.08
CA LEU A 171 23.59 20.66 -31.40
C LEU A 171 23.46 20.43 -32.91
N ILE A 172 23.70 21.45 -33.75
CA ILE A 172 23.58 21.33 -35.22
C ILE A 172 24.57 20.28 -35.72
N ALA A 173 25.86 20.46 -35.38
CA ALA A 173 26.91 19.55 -35.81
C ALA A 173 26.69 18.12 -35.28
N ARG A 174 26.24 17.98 -34.03
CA ARG A 174 25.88 16.68 -33.42
C ARG A 174 24.73 16.01 -34.16
N THR A 175 23.71 16.77 -34.54
CA THR A 175 22.52 16.27 -35.24
C THR A 175 22.85 15.81 -36.64
N LEU A 176 23.64 16.59 -37.40
CA LEU A 176 24.07 16.22 -38.75
C LEU A 176 24.94 14.96 -38.77
N ALA A 177 25.75 14.76 -37.72
CA ALA A 177 26.61 13.59 -37.59
C ALA A 177 25.88 12.34 -37.09
N SER A 178 24.66 12.46 -36.58
CA SER A 178 23.86 11.34 -36.06
C SER A 178 22.98 10.72 -37.15
N ASP A 179 22.85 9.40 -37.14
CA ASP A 179 21.86 8.67 -37.96
C ASP A 179 20.47 8.61 -37.30
N GLY A 180 20.39 8.91 -35.99
CA GLY A 180 19.17 8.91 -35.20
C GLY A 180 18.78 10.30 -34.69
N TRP A 181 17.97 10.33 -33.63
CA TRP A 181 17.66 11.57 -32.91
C TRP A 181 18.84 12.00 -32.01
N VAL A 182 18.89 13.29 -31.70
CA VAL A 182 19.82 13.89 -30.73
C VAL A 182 19.01 14.66 -29.70
N GLU A 183 19.16 14.26 -28.45
CA GLU A 183 18.62 14.98 -27.30
C GLU A 183 19.67 15.95 -26.75
N THR A 184 19.23 17.17 -26.48
CA THR A 184 20.05 18.22 -25.86
C THR A 184 19.26 18.90 -24.76
N PHE A 185 19.80 18.86 -23.53
CA PHE A 185 19.30 19.63 -22.41
C PHE A 185 20.32 20.67 -21.96
N GLY A 186 20.09 21.95 -22.30
CA GLY A 186 21.05 23.01 -22.02
C GLY A 186 20.59 24.36 -22.55
N TRP A 187 21.39 25.40 -22.30
CA TRP A 187 21.15 26.68 -22.96
C TRP A 187 21.40 26.52 -24.46
N SER A 188 20.51 27.07 -25.28
CA SER A 188 20.64 27.08 -26.73
C SER A 188 20.15 28.41 -27.28
N ASP A 189 20.80 28.92 -28.33
CA ASP A 189 20.35 30.12 -29.04
C ASP A 189 19.04 29.89 -29.83
N LEU A 190 18.57 28.65 -29.94
CA LEU A 190 17.21 28.31 -30.39
C LEU A 190 16.12 28.67 -29.38
N ARG A 191 16.47 28.83 -28.09
CA ARG A 191 15.54 29.23 -27.03
C ARG A 191 16.22 30.25 -26.11
N PRO A 192 16.55 31.46 -26.61
CA PRO A 192 17.42 32.41 -25.92
C PRO A 192 16.81 32.94 -24.61
N HIS A 193 15.49 32.89 -24.47
CA HIS A 193 14.77 33.30 -23.26
C HIS A 193 14.72 32.22 -22.17
N LYS A 194 15.09 30.98 -22.48
CA LYS A 194 15.13 29.88 -21.53
C LYS A 194 16.53 29.72 -20.95
N ARG A 195 16.60 29.38 -19.65
CA ARG A 195 17.87 29.06 -18.97
C ARG A 195 18.46 27.74 -19.50
N LYS A 196 17.60 26.73 -19.66
CA LYS A 196 17.87 25.45 -20.31
C LYS A 196 16.65 25.11 -21.16
N ALA A 197 16.87 24.53 -22.33
CA ALA A 197 15.83 24.00 -23.19
C ALA A 197 16.10 22.50 -23.39
N LEU A 198 15.02 21.72 -23.45
CA LEU A 198 15.07 20.33 -23.85
C LEU A 198 14.66 20.24 -25.33
N ILE A 199 15.64 19.91 -26.18
CA ILE A 199 15.49 19.92 -27.63
C ILE A 199 15.78 18.52 -28.16
N TYR A 200 14.80 17.96 -28.86
CA TYR A 200 14.98 16.77 -29.70
C TYR A 200 15.19 17.21 -31.12
N SER A 201 16.25 16.71 -31.75
CA SER A 201 16.66 17.14 -33.08
C SER A 201 17.00 15.95 -33.96
N ARG A 202 16.69 16.04 -35.25
CA ARG A 202 16.99 15.00 -36.23
C ARG A 202 17.31 15.62 -37.58
N ARG A 203 18.30 15.04 -38.29
CA ARG A 203 18.58 15.44 -39.66
C ARG A 203 17.42 15.05 -40.57
N MET A 204 17.05 15.94 -41.48
CA MET A 204 16.07 15.70 -42.52
C MET A 204 16.79 15.25 -43.78
N LEU A 205 16.26 14.21 -44.41
CA LEU A 205 16.83 13.62 -45.63
C LEU A 205 15.90 13.91 -46.81
N ASP A 206 16.50 14.20 -47.95
CA ASP A 206 15.78 14.28 -49.22
C ASP A 206 15.17 12.90 -49.53
N PRO A 207 13.84 12.79 -49.75
CA PRO A 207 13.19 11.50 -49.96
C PRO A 207 13.67 10.74 -51.20
N ASP A 208 14.15 11.44 -52.23
CA ASP A 208 14.55 10.80 -53.50
C ASP A 208 16.05 10.46 -53.54
N THR A 209 16.88 11.33 -52.97
CA THR A 209 18.34 11.23 -53.05
C THR A 209 19.00 10.74 -51.77
N GLY A 210 18.28 10.76 -50.63
CA GLY A 210 18.82 10.46 -49.31
C GLY A 210 19.84 11.47 -48.78
N ALA A 211 20.05 12.59 -49.49
CA ALA A 211 20.98 13.64 -49.08
C ALA A 211 20.46 14.40 -47.86
N VAL A 212 21.37 14.87 -46.99
CA VAL A 212 20.98 15.72 -45.85
C VAL A 212 20.57 17.10 -46.36
N ILE A 213 19.32 17.48 -46.14
CA ILE A 213 18.74 18.75 -46.61
C ILE A 213 18.58 19.78 -45.52
N GLY A 214 18.55 19.36 -44.25
CA GLY A 214 18.37 20.25 -43.12
C GLY A 214 18.15 19.49 -41.82
N LEU A 215 17.55 20.15 -40.83
CA LEU A 215 17.26 19.57 -39.53
C LEU A 215 15.90 20.03 -39.01
N LEU A 216 15.22 19.13 -38.30
CA LEU A 216 14.04 19.42 -37.50
C LEU A 216 14.46 19.51 -36.03
N CYS A 217 13.96 20.52 -35.31
CA CYS A 217 14.12 20.67 -33.86
C CYS A 217 12.74 20.79 -33.20
N LEU A 218 12.46 19.89 -32.25
CA LEU A 218 11.29 19.94 -31.37
C LEU A 218 11.72 20.43 -29.99
N CYS A 219 11.14 21.54 -29.52
CA CYS A 219 11.38 22.08 -28.19
C CYS A 219 10.25 21.65 -27.25
N PHE A 220 10.60 20.82 -26.26
CA PHE A 220 9.67 20.33 -25.26
C PHE A 220 9.36 21.44 -24.23
N HIS A 221 8.08 21.59 -23.86
CA HIS A 221 7.66 22.53 -22.83
C HIS A 221 7.91 21.95 -21.42
N PHE A 222 9.19 21.70 -21.16
CA PHE A 222 9.69 20.99 -20.00
C PHE A 222 9.22 21.58 -18.66
N GLU A 223 9.22 22.90 -18.53
CA GLU A 223 8.83 23.59 -17.29
C GLU A 223 7.34 23.39 -16.97
N GLN A 224 6.47 23.47 -17.98
CA GLN A 224 5.04 23.22 -17.81
C GLN A 224 4.78 21.76 -17.43
N GLU A 225 5.52 20.84 -18.04
CA GLU A 225 5.38 19.42 -17.74
C GLU A 225 5.75 19.09 -16.30
N MET A 226 6.91 19.58 -15.85
CA MET A 226 7.38 19.37 -14.49
C MET A 226 6.44 20.02 -13.46
N ALA A 227 5.90 21.20 -13.75
CA ALA A 227 4.90 21.84 -12.91
C ALA A 227 3.62 20.97 -12.76
N GLY A 228 3.17 20.33 -13.84
CA GLY A 228 2.05 19.39 -13.81
C GLY A 228 2.34 18.17 -12.93
N ILE A 229 3.48 17.51 -13.14
CA ILE A 229 3.90 16.33 -12.36
C ILE A 229 4.00 16.67 -10.87
N PHE A 230 4.62 17.80 -10.52
CA PHE A 230 4.75 18.22 -9.12
C PHE A 230 3.41 18.62 -8.51
N HIS A 231 2.49 19.21 -9.28
CA HIS A 231 1.16 19.56 -8.77
C HIS A 231 0.33 18.32 -8.43
N SER A 232 0.34 17.31 -9.29
CA SER A 232 -0.42 16.06 -9.09
C SER A 232 0.09 15.22 -7.93
N HIS A 233 1.41 15.23 -7.66
CA HIS A 233 2.03 14.35 -6.67
C HIS A 233 2.59 15.05 -5.42
N ARG A 234 2.34 16.36 -5.25
CA ARG A 234 2.76 17.08 -4.04
C ARG A 234 2.11 16.50 -2.80
N ASP A 235 2.82 16.58 -1.68
CA ASP A 235 2.20 16.36 -0.38
C ASP A 235 1.11 17.43 -0.14
N PRO A 236 -0.18 17.07 0.04
CA PRO A 236 -1.23 18.05 0.29
C PRO A 236 -0.97 18.91 1.54
N ALA A 237 -0.25 18.34 2.52
CA ALA A 237 0.17 19.05 3.72
C ALA A 237 1.43 19.92 3.52
N GLY A 238 2.06 19.87 2.34
CA GLY A 238 3.24 20.66 2.00
C GLY A 238 4.50 20.33 2.81
N ARG A 239 4.61 19.13 3.38
CA ARG A 239 5.74 18.76 4.26
C ARG A 239 6.98 18.30 3.49
N ALA A 240 6.85 17.97 2.21
CA ALA A 240 7.95 17.51 1.38
C ALA A 240 8.02 18.29 0.07
N ILE A 241 9.23 18.38 -0.46
CA ILE A 241 9.55 19.01 -1.75
C ILE A 241 10.05 17.96 -2.74
N LEU A 242 9.45 17.95 -3.93
CA LEU A 242 9.84 17.12 -5.06
C LEU A 242 10.82 17.90 -5.95
N LEU A 243 11.88 17.22 -6.38
CA LEU A 243 12.97 17.78 -7.15
C LEU A 243 13.36 16.83 -8.29
N LEU A 244 13.82 17.42 -9.39
CA LEU A 244 14.54 16.70 -10.43
C LEU A 244 15.98 17.23 -10.47
N LEU A 245 16.98 16.35 -10.47
CA LEU A 245 18.40 16.69 -10.40
C LEU A 245 19.16 16.21 -11.65
N ASP A 246 20.27 16.88 -11.96
CA ASP A 246 21.26 16.41 -12.95
C ASP A 246 22.34 15.50 -12.34
N GLY A 247 23.26 15.03 -13.18
CA GLY A 247 24.35 14.14 -12.78
C GLY A 247 25.29 14.73 -11.73
N GLU A 248 25.37 16.06 -11.65
CA GLU A 248 26.15 16.81 -10.67
C GLU A 248 25.36 17.14 -9.39
N ASN A 249 24.17 16.57 -9.22
CA ASN A 249 23.24 16.80 -8.11
C ASN A 249 22.74 18.25 -8.03
N ARG A 250 22.69 18.96 -9.16
CA ARG A 250 22.09 20.30 -9.23
C ARG A 250 20.61 20.18 -9.53
N VAL A 251 19.83 21.04 -8.88
CA VAL A 251 18.39 21.13 -9.10
C VAL A 251 18.11 21.61 -10.51
N ILE A 252 17.52 20.73 -11.33
CA ILE A 252 17.00 21.03 -12.65
C ILE A 252 15.67 21.76 -12.48
N GLU A 253 14.71 21.10 -11.84
CA GLU A 253 13.36 21.60 -11.51
C GLU A 253 13.01 21.33 -10.04
N SER A 254 12.17 22.20 -9.48
CA SER A 254 11.74 22.17 -8.09
C SER A 254 10.23 22.41 -7.99
N GLY A 255 9.54 21.62 -7.16
CA GLY A 255 8.12 21.84 -6.86
C GLY A 255 7.83 23.18 -6.15
N ASP A 256 8.85 23.80 -5.56
CA ASP A 256 8.81 25.12 -4.94
C ASP A 256 10.21 25.76 -5.02
N PRO A 257 10.47 26.58 -6.05
CA PRO A 257 11.75 27.27 -6.22
C PRO A 257 12.10 28.28 -5.12
N LEU A 258 11.13 28.73 -4.30
CA LEU A 258 11.41 29.59 -3.14
C LEU A 258 11.98 28.77 -1.97
N TRP A 259 11.53 27.53 -1.83
CA TRP A 259 12.06 26.60 -0.84
C TRP A 259 13.43 26.05 -1.27
N ILE A 260 13.50 25.42 -2.44
CA ILE A 260 14.75 24.88 -2.99
C ILE A 260 14.98 25.49 -4.38
N PRO A 261 15.95 26.40 -4.54
CA PRO A 261 16.13 27.15 -5.78
C PRO A 261 16.78 26.32 -6.88
N LEU A 262 16.42 26.62 -8.12
CA LEU A 262 16.97 25.97 -9.30
C LEU A 262 18.48 26.21 -9.42
N GLY A 263 19.23 25.19 -9.80
CA GLY A 263 20.69 25.21 -9.96
C GLY A 263 21.49 25.03 -8.66
N ALA A 264 20.83 25.00 -7.49
CA ALA A 264 21.48 24.67 -6.23
C ALA A 264 21.98 23.22 -6.25
N ILE A 265 23.16 22.97 -5.67
CA ILE A 265 23.65 21.62 -5.40
C ILE A 265 23.06 21.17 -4.07
N VAL A 266 22.31 20.07 -4.08
CA VAL A 266 21.64 19.53 -2.88
C VAL A 266 22.32 18.24 -2.42
N PRO A 267 22.24 17.90 -1.12
CA PRO A 267 22.66 16.59 -0.66
C PRO A 267 21.75 15.50 -1.23
N VAL A 268 22.32 14.33 -1.49
CA VAL A 268 21.64 13.17 -2.08
C VAL A 268 21.66 11.98 -1.13
N ASN A 269 20.70 11.07 -1.28
CA ASN A 269 20.63 9.82 -0.53
C ASN A 269 20.12 8.68 -1.43
N ARG A 270 21.05 8.09 -2.19
CA ARG A 270 20.78 6.97 -3.11
C ARG A 270 20.58 5.66 -2.37
N ASP A 271 21.39 5.41 -1.34
CA ASP A 271 21.35 4.18 -0.54
C ASP A 271 20.12 4.09 0.37
N GLY A 272 19.46 5.23 0.63
CA GLY A 272 18.28 5.26 1.48
C GLY A 272 18.61 5.08 2.95
N ASP A 273 19.81 5.51 3.34
CA ASP A 273 20.23 5.48 4.73
C ASP A 273 19.41 6.49 5.57
N THR A 274 19.52 6.34 6.89
CA THR A 274 18.75 7.12 7.86
C THR A 274 19.50 8.37 8.33
N THR A 275 20.55 8.80 7.63
CA THR A 275 21.35 9.96 8.03
C THR A 275 20.67 11.24 7.57
N LEU A 276 20.44 12.16 8.50
CA LEU A 276 19.92 13.48 8.18
C LEU A 276 20.89 14.25 7.28
N ARG A 277 20.35 14.97 6.30
CA ARG A 277 21.12 15.79 5.37
C ARG A 277 20.84 17.27 5.63
N LEU A 278 21.89 18.07 5.76
CA LEU A 278 21.78 19.51 5.98
C LEU A 278 21.73 20.25 4.65
N PHE A 279 20.73 21.12 4.48
CA PHE A 279 20.65 22.05 3.35
C PHE A 279 19.97 23.36 3.80
N GLY A 280 20.53 24.51 3.41
CA GLY A 280 19.93 25.81 3.75
C GLY A 280 19.72 26.03 5.26
N GLY A 281 20.55 25.42 6.12
CA GLY A 281 20.44 25.51 7.57
C GLY A 281 19.35 24.64 8.22
N ARG A 282 18.68 23.75 7.46
CA ARG A 282 17.68 22.80 7.97
C ARG A 282 18.09 21.36 7.68
N GLU A 283 17.67 20.44 8.53
CA GLU A 283 17.91 19.00 8.39
C GLU A 283 16.75 18.31 7.69
N TYR A 284 17.08 17.40 6.78
CA TYR A 284 16.12 16.69 5.93
C TYR A 284 16.34 15.19 5.98
N LEU A 285 15.23 14.46 5.91
CA LEU A 285 15.21 13.13 5.32
C LEU A 285 15.16 13.27 3.80
N VAL A 286 16.00 12.52 3.11
CA VAL A 286 16.17 12.62 1.65
C VAL A 286 16.09 11.23 1.05
N ARG A 287 15.44 11.10 -0.12
CA ARG A 287 15.62 9.96 -1.02
C ARG A 287 15.89 10.45 -2.42
N THR A 288 16.86 9.81 -3.08
CA THR A 288 17.28 10.11 -4.45
C THR A 288 17.26 8.81 -5.24
N LEU A 289 16.58 8.80 -6.38
CA LEU A 289 16.42 7.63 -7.23
C LEU A 289 16.69 7.96 -8.70
N VAL A 290 17.15 6.95 -9.42
CA VAL A 290 17.28 6.94 -10.88
C VAL A 290 16.25 5.97 -11.44
N THR A 291 15.89 6.11 -12.71
CA THR A 291 15.05 5.16 -13.42
C THR A 291 15.91 4.06 -14.06
N ASP A 292 15.32 2.88 -14.28
CA ASP A 292 15.88 1.83 -15.14
C ASP A 292 15.67 2.12 -16.63
N GLY A 293 14.93 3.18 -16.96
CA GLY A 293 14.52 3.55 -18.31
C GLY A 293 13.17 2.95 -18.71
N TYR A 294 12.69 3.33 -19.89
CA TYR A 294 11.42 2.87 -20.44
C TYR A 294 11.60 2.43 -21.89
N GLN A 295 11.17 1.20 -22.22
CA GLN A 295 11.27 0.60 -23.57
C GLN A 295 12.65 0.77 -24.24
N GLY A 296 13.74 0.64 -23.46
CA GLY A 296 15.12 0.78 -23.95
C GLY A 296 15.67 2.21 -23.98
N TYR A 297 14.85 3.22 -23.66
CA TYR A 297 15.29 4.60 -23.49
C TYR A 297 15.62 4.88 -22.01
N PRO A 298 16.89 5.17 -21.67
CA PRO A 298 17.33 5.34 -20.28
C PRO A 298 16.98 6.71 -19.67
N GLY A 299 16.41 7.63 -20.46
CA GLY A 299 16.29 9.04 -20.07
C GLY A 299 17.55 9.86 -20.27
N PRO A 300 17.49 11.18 -20.03
CA PRO A 300 18.65 12.05 -20.10
C PRO A 300 19.71 11.65 -19.07
N VAL A 301 20.98 11.67 -19.49
CA VAL A 301 22.10 11.13 -18.71
C VAL A 301 22.20 11.81 -17.34
N GLY A 302 22.19 10.99 -16.29
CA GLY A 302 22.43 11.43 -14.91
C GLY A 302 21.22 12.07 -14.23
N TRP A 303 20.05 12.12 -14.88
CA TRP A 303 18.83 12.65 -14.26
C TRP A 303 18.34 11.76 -13.11
N GLN A 304 17.86 12.41 -12.05
CA GLN A 304 17.49 11.75 -10.80
C GLN A 304 16.26 12.43 -10.21
N GLY A 305 15.32 11.63 -9.71
CA GLY A 305 14.22 12.10 -8.90
C GLY A 305 14.66 12.20 -7.45
N GLN A 306 14.30 13.28 -6.77
CA GLN A 306 14.60 13.45 -5.35
C GLN A 306 13.41 14.03 -4.60
N VAL A 307 13.20 13.55 -3.38
CA VAL A 307 12.28 14.15 -2.44
C VAL A 307 13.02 14.47 -1.15
N MET A 308 12.80 15.67 -0.63
CA MET A 308 13.34 16.13 0.65
C MET A 308 12.19 16.47 1.59
N MET A 309 12.26 15.98 2.82
CA MET A 309 11.26 16.25 3.87
C MET A 309 12.00 16.74 5.12
N PRO A 310 11.73 17.95 5.63
CA PRO A 310 12.34 18.43 6.86
C PRO A 310 11.99 17.54 8.03
N VAL A 311 12.98 17.23 8.86
CA VAL A 311 12.80 16.30 9.98
C VAL A 311 11.80 16.82 11.04
N ASP A 312 11.68 18.15 11.18
CA ASP A 312 10.78 18.82 12.12
C ASP A 312 9.30 18.63 11.80
N VAL A 313 8.96 18.32 10.54
CA VAL A 313 7.58 18.04 10.11
C VAL A 313 7.37 16.59 9.66
N ALA A 314 8.44 15.82 9.47
CA ALA A 314 8.41 14.47 8.90
C ALA A 314 7.52 13.48 9.67
N PHE A 315 7.39 13.67 10.99
CA PHE A 315 6.61 12.79 11.85
C PHE A 315 5.31 13.44 12.35
N THR A 316 4.92 14.58 11.77
CA THR A 316 3.70 15.31 12.14
C THR A 316 2.59 15.08 11.09
N GLY A 317 1.32 15.12 11.52
CA GLY A 317 0.16 15.00 10.63
C GLY A 317 -0.25 13.56 10.25
N ASN A 318 0.18 12.54 11.00
CA ASN A 318 -0.48 11.24 10.91
C ASN A 318 -1.84 11.35 11.60
N ASP A 319 -2.93 11.35 10.83
CA ASP A 319 -4.27 11.28 11.41
C ASP A 319 -4.40 10.00 12.24
N HIS A 320 -4.44 10.17 13.57
CA HIS A 320 -4.52 9.11 14.57
C HIS A 320 -5.91 8.43 14.65
N ALA A 321 -6.70 8.48 13.57
CA ALA A 321 -8.10 8.05 13.58
C ALA A 321 -8.42 6.90 12.61
N THR A 322 -7.43 6.33 11.92
CA THR A 322 -7.67 5.23 10.96
C THR A 322 -8.38 4.05 11.61
N ARG A 323 -7.95 3.61 12.81
CA ARG A 323 -8.58 2.50 13.54
C ARG A 323 -9.91 2.84 14.17
N ALA A 324 -10.12 4.09 14.59
CA ALA A 324 -11.40 4.52 15.16
C ALA A 324 -12.54 4.50 14.11
N ALA A 325 -12.20 4.56 12.83
CA ALA A 325 -13.14 4.42 11.71
C ALA A 325 -13.39 2.97 11.28
N LEU A 326 -12.64 1.99 11.80
CA LEU A 326 -12.82 0.57 11.47
C LEU A 326 -13.88 -0.07 12.37
N ASP A 327 -14.51 -1.12 11.84
CA ASP A 327 -15.29 -2.05 12.66
C ASP A 327 -14.37 -2.65 13.76
N PRO A 328 -14.78 -2.64 15.04
CA PRO A 328 -14.04 -3.26 16.14
C PRO A 328 -13.55 -4.69 15.83
N ALA A 329 -14.36 -5.50 15.14
CA ALA A 329 -13.97 -6.86 14.78
C ALA A 329 -12.79 -6.90 13.79
N LEU A 330 -12.76 -5.94 12.84
CA LEU A 330 -11.67 -5.80 11.87
C LEU A 330 -10.40 -5.30 12.56
N ALA A 331 -10.52 -4.31 13.46
CA ALA A 331 -9.41 -3.77 14.22
C ALA A 331 -8.73 -4.84 15.09
N ASP A 332 -9.51 -5.65 15.81
CA ASP A 332 -8.98 -6.72 16.65
C ASP A 332 -8.32 -7.82 15.82
N GLY A 333 -8.94 -8.20 14.69
CA GLY A 333 -8.37 -9.19 13.78
C GLY A 333 -7.06 -8.74 13.14
N LEU A 334 -6.93 -7.46 12.80
CA LEU A 334 -5.69 -6.83 12.33
C LEU A 334 -4.61 -6.79 13.42
N LEU A 335 -4.98 -6.41 14.66
CA LEU A 335 -4.08 -6.43 15.82
C LEU A 335 -3.59 -7.84 16.16
N SER A 336 -4.38 -8.88 15.89
CA SER A 336 -3.93 -10.27 16.07
C SER A 336 -2.71 -10.60 15.20
N GLN A 337 -2.50 -9.89 14.08
CA GLN A 337 -1.33 -10.02 13.20
C GLN A 337 -0.12 -9.20 13.68
N ALA A 338 -0.26 -8.36 14.71
CA ALA A 338 0.82 -7.50 15.23
C ALA A 338 2.09 -8.28 15.64
N HIS A 339 1.96 -9.58 15.97
CA HIS A 339 3.07 -10.46 16.30
C HIS A 339 4.09 -10.62 15.16
N THR A 340 3.69 -10.46 13.90
CA THR A 340 4.59 -10.51 12.74
C THR A 340 5.41 -9.22 12.60
N PHE A 341 4.90 -8.09 13.11
CA PHE A 341 5.47 -6.75 12.88
C PHE A 341 6.48 -6.33 13.95
N CYS A 342 6.29 -6.70 15.21
CA CYS A 342 7.22 -6.35 16.30
C CYS A 342 7.37 -7.50 17.30
N PRO A 343 8.31 -8.43 17.07
CA PRO A 343 8.59 -9.55 17.98
C PRO A 343 8.87 -9.14 19.45
N PRO A 344 9.60 -8.03 19.74
CA PRO A 344 9.78 -7.56 21.11
C PRO A 344 8.45 -7.29 21.83
N LEU A 345 7.46 -6.70 21.16
CA LEU A 345 6.14 -6.41 21.74
C LEU A 345 5.38 -7.67 22.15
N PHE A 346 5.44 -8.73 21.35
CA PHE A 346 4.80 -10.00 21.69
C PHE A 346 5.42 -10.67 22.94
N GLN A 347 6.74 -10.51 23.12
CA GLN A 347 7.42 -10.99 24.32
C GLN A 347 6.89 -10.29 25.59
N ILE A 348 6.43 -9.04 25.50
CA ILE A 348 5.83 -8.29 26.62
C ILE A 348 4.51 -8.92 27.07
N ILE A 349 3.61 -9.22 26.13
CA ILE A 349 2.31 -9.85 26.42
C ILE A 349 2.55 -11.20 27.13
N SER A 350 3.55 -11.96 26.69
CA SER A 350 3.97 -13.22 27.31
C SER A 350 4.61 -13.03 28.70
N ALA A 351 5.44 -12.00 28.89
CA ALA A 351 6.02 -11.66 30.18
C ALA A 351 4.95 -11.23 31.20
N ALA A 352 3.97 -10.43 30.77
CA ALA A 352 2.85 -10.00 31.60
C ALA A 352 1.95 -11.16 32.04
N SER A 353 1.69 -12.14 31.17
CA SER A 353 0.95 -13.36 31.55
C SER A 353 1.69 -14.18 32.62
N THR A 354 3.03 -14.18 32.57
CA THR A 354 3.87 -14.85 33.58
C THR A 354 3.80 -14.16 34.94
N ILE A 355 3.82 -12.82 34.98
CA ILE A 355 3.61 -12.05 36.22
C ILE A 355 2.22 -12.33 36.79
N ARG A 356 1.18 -12.22 35.97
CA ARG A 356 -0.21 -12.47 36.38
C ARG A 356 -0.32 -13.82 37.07
N ARG A 357 0.27 -14.87 36.49
CA ARG A 357 0.29 -16.21 37.09
C ARG A 357 1.02 -16.24 38.44
N VAL A 358 2.17 -15.59 38.57
CA VAL A 358 2.91 -15.56 39.85
C VAL A 358 2.13 -14.81 40.93
N VAL A 359 1.50 -13.69 40.58
CA VAL A 359 0.65 -12.94 41.51
C VAL A 359 -0.57 -13.73 41.90
N TRP A 360 -1.25 -14.33 40.92
CA TRP A 360 -2.43 -15.16 41.13
C TRP A 360 -2.11 -16.36 42.02
N ASN A 361 -1.00 -17.07 41.77
CA ASN A 361 -0.53 -18.14 42.65
C ASN A 361 -0.22 -17.62 44.07
N GLY A 362 0.43 -16.47 44.20
CA GLY A 362 0.68 -15.83 45.49
C GLY A 362 -0.62 -15.48 46.25
N GLN A 363 -1.64 -15.00 45.54
CA GLN A 363 -2.96 -14.69 46.11
C GLN A 363 -3.73 -15.95 46.52
N VAL A 364 -3.66 -17.03 45.73
CA VAL A 364 -4.25 -18.33 46.10
C VAL A 364 -3.57 -18.91 47.34
N MET A 365 -2.23 -18.87 47.42
CA MET A 365 -1.47 -19.41 48.56
C MET A 365 -1.67 -18.60 49.86
N THR A 366 -2.06 -17.33 49.75
CA THR A 366 -2.31 -16.44 50.89
C THR A 366 -3.79 -16.32 51.25
N ALA A 367 -4.66 -17.12 50.63
CA ALA A 367 -6.08 -17.16 50.92
C ALA A 367 -6.34 -17.72 52.35
N GLY A 368 -6.52 -16.82 53.33
CA GLY A 368 -6.72 -17.17 54.76
C GLY A 368 -6.34 -16.05 55.76
N GLU A 369 -6.79 -16.18 57.02
CA GLU A 369 -6.65 -15.15 58.07
C GLU A 369 -5.31 -15.19 58.84
N ASN A 370 -4.19 -14.81 58.21
CA ASN A 370 -2.91 -14.57 58.91
C ASN A 370 -2.41 -13.13 58.71
N ASP A 371 -1.87 -12.50 59.76
CA ASP A 371 -1.46 -11.08 59.75
C ASP A 371 -0.20 -10.83 58.87
N GLU A 372 0.66 -11.84 58.70
CA GLU A 372 1.78 -11.83 57.75
C GLU A 372 1.31 -11.99 56.29
N ALA A 373 0.23 -12.76 56.06
CA ALA A 373 -0.39 -12.91 54.75
C ALA A 373 -1.03 -11.61 54.26
N ARG A 374 -1.55 -10.76 55.16
CA ARG A 374 -2.08 -9.42 54.83
C ARG A 374 -1.02 -8.48 54.25
N LYS A 375 0.20 -8.48 54.78
CA LYS A 375 1.29 -7.62 54.26
C LYS A 375 1.71 -8.04 52.85
N LEU A 376 1.81 -9.35 52.60
CA LEU A 376 2.09 -9.88 51.27
C LEU A 376 0.91 -9.62 50.30
N LYS A 377 -0.34 -9.73 50.76
CA LYS A 377 -1.54 -9.42 49.97
C LYS A 377 -1.53 -7.98 49.43
N SER A 378 -1.15 -6.99 50.25
CA SER A 378 -1.00 -5.60 49.80
C SER A 378 0.10 -5.42 48.74
N VAL A 379 1.23 -6.14 48.86
CA VAL A 379 2.28 -6.13 47.83
C VAL A 379 1.77 -6.78 46.53
N LEU A 380 1.05 -7.91 46.62
CA LEU A 380 0.46 -8.60 45.47
C LEU A 380 -0.58 -7.73 44.74
N GLU A 381 -1.41 -6.98 45.48
CA GLU A 381 -2.37 -6.02 44.92
C GLU A 381 -1.65 -4.91 44.15
N GLN A 382 -0.59 -4.32 44.72
CA GLN A 382 0.23 -3.31 44.03
C GLN A 382 0.90 -3.86 42.76
N ILE A 383 1.34 -5.12 42.78
CA ILE A 383 1.88 -5.80 41.60
C ILE A 383 0.79 -5.99 40.55
N SER A 384 -0.41 -6.46 40.94
CA SER A 384 -1.56 -6.61 40.04
C SER A 384 -1.98 -5.28 39.40
N GLU A 385 -2.06 -4.20 40.19
CA GLU A 385 -2.42 -2.87 39.70
C GLU A 385 -1.38 -2.35 38.70
N THR A 386 -0.10 -2.46 39.05
CA THR A 386 1.02 -2.02 38.20
C THR A 386 1.10 -2.86 36.92
N GLY A 387 0.91 -4.18 37.01
CA GLY A 387 0.86 -5.08 35.85
C GLY A 387 -0.29 -4.73 34.91
N ALA A 388 -1.47 -4.42 35.43
CA ALA A 388 -2.61 -4.01 34.60
C ALA A 388 -2.38 -2.63 33.95
N ARG A 389 -1.71 -1.70 34.63
CA ARG A 389 -1.33 -0.41 34.04
C ARG A 389 -0.27 -0.59 32.94
N SER A 390 0.69 -1.50 33.14
CA SER A 390 1.64 -1.92 32.11
C SER A 390 0.92 -2.46 30.88
N ASP A 391 0.01 -3.42 31.04
CA ASP A 391 -0.75 -4.00 29.93
C ASP A 391 -1.53 -2.96 29.12
N ALA A 392 -2.22 -2.04 29.80
CA ALA A 392 -2.96 -0.98 29.14
C ALA A 392 -2.05 -0.04 28.33
N LEU A 393 -0.88 0.32 28.88
CA LEU A 393 0.09 1.15 28.17
C LEU A 393 0.65 0.42 26.95
N PHE A 394 1.03 -0.86 27.08
CA PHE A 394 1.52 -1.63 25.94
C PHE A 394 0.47 -1.83 24.85
N ALA A 395 -0.79 -2.13 25.21
CA ALA A 395 -1.88 -2.25 24.24
C ALA A 395 -2.10 -0.95 23.47
N ASN A 396 -2.05 0.19 24.15
CA ASN A 396 -2.15 1.51 23.50
C ASN A 396 -0.96 1.77 22.56
N SER A 397 0.27 1.53 23.01
CA SER A 397 1.48 1.70 22.18
C SER A 397 1.50 0.78 20.96
N ILE A 398 1.02 -0.46 21.09
CA ILE A 398 0.83 -1.39 19.97
C ILE A 398 -0.19 -0.81 18.99
N GLY A 399 -1.33 -0.32 19.50
CA GLY A 399 -2.35 0.32 18.68
C GLY A 399 -1.81 1.52 17.89
N GLU A 400 -1.04 2.40 18.53
CA GLU A 400 -0.45 3.60 17.89
C GLU A 400 0.60 3.26 16.82
N LEU A 401 1.44 2.25 17.07
CA LEU A 401 2.39 1.74 16.07
C LEU A 401 1.62 1.17 14.87
N TYR A 402 0.60 0.37 15.15
CA TYR A 402 -0.21 -0.26 14.12
C TYR A 402 -0.93 0.79 13.25
N ASP A 403 -1.52 1.81 13.88
CA ASP A 403 -2.16 2.93 13.19
C ASP A 403 -1.18 3.68 12.29
N THR A 404 0.07 3.86 12.73
CA THR A 404 1.13 4.51 11.94
C THR A 404 1.48 3.70 10.69
N VAL A 405 1.72 2.40 10.84
CA VAL A 405 2.05 1.50 9.72
C VAL A 405 0.87 1.41 8.74
N LEU A 406 -0.33 1.28 9.27
CA LEU A 406 -1.54 1.18 8.47
C LEU A 406 -1.82 2.45 7.68
N ALA A 407 -1.67 3.62 8.31
CA ALA A 407 -1.79 4.91 7.62
C ALA A 407 -0.73 5.07 6.51
N SER A 408 0.49 4.59 6.74
CA SER A 408 1.56 4.54 5.73
C SER A 408 1.15 3.67 4.54
N LYS A 409 0.65 2.45 4.79
CA LYS A 409 0.19 1.53 3.72
C LYS A 409 -1.01 2.06 2.94
N LEU A 410 -1.96 2.72 3.62
CA LEU A 410 -3.11 3.39 2.97
C LEU A 410 -2.66 4.48 2.01
N ARG A 411 -1.79 5.39 2.47
CA ARG A 411 -1.22 6.45 1.63
C ARG A 411 -0.43 5.88 0.46
N HIS A 412 0.33 4.81 0.69
CA HIS A 412 1.07 4.15 -0.38
C HIS A 412 0.15 3.59 -1.46
N ALA A 413 -0.88 2.82 -1.08
CA ALA A 413 -1.85 2.28 -2.04
C ALA A 413 -2.60 3.37 -2.81
N GLU A 414 -3.01 4.44 -2.13
CA GLU A 414 -3.63 5.61 -2.76
C GLU A 414 -2.70 6.26 -3.78
N PHE A 415 -1.46 6.54 -3.38
CA PHE A 415 -0.45 7.16 -4.22
C PHE A 415 -0.11 6.32 -5.46
N THR A 416 0.04 5.01 -5.30
CA THR A 416 0.24 4.08 -6.43
C THR A 416 -0.97 4.07 -7.37
N SER A 417 -2.20 4.08 -6.84
CA SER A 417 -3.40 4.15 -7.69
C SER A 417 -3.48 5.47 -8.48
N HIS A 418 -3.05 6.59 -7.88
CA HIS A 418 -2.99 7.88 -8.57
C HIS A 418 -1.96 7.89 -9.69
N LEU A 419 -0.76 7.33 -9.45
CA LEU A 419 0.24 7.18 -10.50
C LEU A 419 -0.31 6.37 -11.69
N LEU A 420 -1.01 5.27 -11.40
CA LEU A 420 -1.51 4.39 -12.44
C LEU A 420 -2.50 5.10 -13.38
N VAL A 421 -3.40 5.94 -12.86
CA VAL A 421 -4.29 6.74 -13.72
C VAL A 421 -3.54 7.82 -14.48
N ASP A 422 -2.50 8.43 -13.89
CA ASP A 422 -1.65 9.41 -14.58
C ASP A 422 -0.92 8.78 -15.77
N LEU A 423 -0.29 7.62 -15.56
CA LEU A 423 0.39 6.87 -16.62
C LEU A 423 -0.59 6.45 -17.72
N LEU A 424 -1.79 6.01 -17.33
CA LEU A 424 -2.85 5.62 -18.26
C LEU A 424 -3.28 6.80 -19.13
N ASP A 425 -3.71 7.91 -18.54
CA ASP A 425 -4.26 9.05 -19.29
C ASP A 425 -3.21 9.70 -20.20
N ARG A 426 -1.94 9.76 -19.77
CA ARG A 426 -0.82 10.21 -20.61
C ARG A 426 -0.58 9.31 -21.81
N ASN A 427 -0.62 7.99 -21.61
CA ASN A 427 -0.44 7.05 -22.70
C ASN A 427 -1.59 7.12 -23.71
N LEU A 428 -2.84 7.22 -23.24
CA LEU A 428 -4.02 7.29 -24.10
C LEU A 428 -4.14 8.65 -24.83
N TYR A 429 -3.70 9.74 -24.20
CA TYR A 429 -3.60 11.08 -24.80
C TYR A 429 -2.86 11.03 -26.14
N GLU A 430 -1.67 10.43 -26.17
CA GLU A 430 -0.83 10.35 -27.37
C GLU A 430 -1.54 9.60 -28.52
N ARG A 431 -2.44 8.63 -28.24
CA ARG A 431 -3.18 7.90 -29.29
C ARG A 431 -4.27 8.75 -29.92
N SER A 432 -4.89 9.61 -29.12
CA SER A 432 -5.78 10.64 -29.64
C SER A 432 -5.03 11.65 -30.54
N ASP A 433 -3.77 11.93 -30.26
CA ASP A 433 -2.95 12.83 -31.07
C ASP A 433 -2.51 12.17 -32.39
N ASP A 434 -2.02 10.94 -32.29
CA ASP A 434 -1.52 10.13 -33.42
C ASP A 434 -2.58 9.95 -34.50
N CYS A 435 -3.81 9.52 -34.14
CA CYS A 435 -4.86 9.32 -35.13
C CYS A 435 -5.23 10.63 -35.85
N ARG A 436 -5.29 11.75 -35.12
CA ARG A 436 -5.63 13.07 -35.66
C ARG A 436 -4.54 13.59 -36.58
N TRP A 437 -3.28 13.36 -36.23
CA TRP A 437 -2.15 13.81 -37.03
C TRP A 437 -2.02 12.99 -38.32
N TRP A 438 -2.10 11.65 -38.23
CA TRP A 438 -1.98 10.79 -39.41
C TRP A 438 -3.17 10.94 -40.37
N ALA A 439 -4.35 11.33 -39.89
CA ALA A 439 -5.46 11.69 -40.79
C ALA A 439 -5.16 12.91 -41.70
N LEU A 440 -4.16 13.73 -41.35
CA LEU A 440 -3.71 14.88 -42.15
C LEU A 440 -2.61 14.56 -43.17
N THR A 441 -2.23 13.30 -43.28
CA THR A 441 -1.20 12.84 -44.24
C THR A 441 -1.62 13.14 -45.68
N PRO A 442 -0.86 13.97 -46.44
CA PRO A 442 -1.24 14.42 -47.77
C PRO A 442 -1.52 13.29 -48.76
N GLU A 443 -0.74 12.22 -48.70
CA GLU A 443 -0.82 11.04 -49.54
C GLU A 443 -2.16 10.33 -49.32
N LEU A 444 -2.58 10.14 -48.06
CA LEU A 444 -3.86 9.52 -47.71
C LEU A 444 -5.05 10.35 -48.19
N ARG A 445 -5.00 11.68 -47.96
CA ARG A 445 -6.06 12.61 -48.36
C ARG A 445 -6.24 12.64 -49.88
N SER A 446 -5.14 12.71 -50.61
CA SER A 446 -5.15 12.76 -52.08
C SER A 446 -5.62 11.45 -52.70
N ALA A 447 -5.14 10.32 -52.16
CA ALA A 447 -5.52 8.99 -52.62
C ALA A 447 -7.02 8.72 -52.46
N LEU A 448 -7.59 9.05 -51.30
CA LEU A 448 -9.02 8.86 -51.03
C LEU A 448 -9.91 9.86 -51.78
N ALA A 449 -9.50 11.13 -51.89
CA ALA A 449 -10.27 12.13 -52.64
C ALA A 449 -10.31 11.82 -54.15
N GLY A 450 -9.23 11.26 -54.70
CA GLY A 450 -9.15 10.90 -56.11
C GLY A 450 -9.88 9.61 -56.50
N GLY A 451 -10.30 8.78 -55.52
CA GLY A 451 -10.98 7.51 -55.75
C GLY A 451 -10.14 6.42 -56.45
N ASN A 452 -8.82 6.63 -56.56
CA ASN A 452 -7.86 5.71 -57.19
C ASN A 452 -6.65 5.56 -56.27
N ALA A 453 -6.89 5.05 -55.07
CA ALA A 453 -5.86 4.88 -54.06
C ALA A 453 -4.89 3.76 -54.49
N ASP A 454 -3.60 4.07 -54.55
CA ASP A 454 -2.55 3.05 -54.66
C ASP A 454 -2.40 2.35 -53.30
N THR A 455 -3.19 1.28 -53.11
CA THR A 455 -3.19 0.51 -51.85
C THR A 455 -1.81 0.04 -51.44
N ALA A 456 -0.93 -0.33 -52.39
CA ALA A 456 0.41 -0.81 -52.06
C ALA A 456 1.29 0.32 -51.47
N ALA A 457 1.19 1.53 -52.03
CA ALA A 457 1.87 2.70 -51.50
C ALA A 457 1.34 3.08 -50.10
N ILE A 458 0.02 3.01 -49.89
CA ILE A 458 -0.59 3.29 -48.59
C ILE A 458 -0.18 2.23 -47.55
N ASN A 459 -0.21 0.94 -47.88
CA ASN A 459 0.25 -0.12 -46.97
C ASN A 459 1.70 0.10 -46.56
N THR A 460 2.59 0.41 -47.51
CA THR A 460 4.00 0.71 -47.22
C THR A 460 4.17 1.88 -46.25
N LEU A 461 3.37 2.94 -46.45
CA LEU A 461 3.34 4.10 -45.55
C LEU A 461 2.85 3.71 -44.14
N LEU A 462 1.76 2.96 -44.04
CA LEU A 462 1.21 2.52 -42.76
C LEU A 462 2.16 1.55 -42.04
N ASP A 463 2.83 0.65 -42.75
CA ASP A 463 3.86 -0.23 -42.19
C ASP A 463 5.03 0.57 -41.62
N TYR A 464 5.52 1.55 -42.37
CA TYR A 464 6.56 2.44 -41.90
C TYR A 464 6.14 3.16 -40.61
N ILE A 465 4.95 3.77 -40.57
CA ILE A 465 4.41 4.42 -39.36
C ILE A 465 4.35 3.43 -38.19
N ASN A 466 3.82 2.24 -38.43
CA ASN A 466 3.64 1.22 -37.40
C ASN A 466 4.99 0.75 -36.81
N THR A 467 6.05 0.65 -37.62
CA THR A 467 7.38 0.27 -37.11
C THR A 467 8.03 1.31 -36.19
N LEU A 468 7.57 2.56 -36.21
CA LEU A 468 8.08 3.62 -35.34
C LEU A 468 7.46 3.58 -33.94
N TYR A 469 6.32 2.88 -33.78
CA TYR A 469 5.54 2.83 -32.55
C TYR A 469 5.24 1.39 -32.16
N THR A 470 5.80 0.95 -31.04
CA THR A 470 5.62 -0.41 -30.49
C THR A 470 4.23 -0.65 -29.89
N VAL A 471 3.45 0.42 -29.70
CA VAL A 471 2.16 0.40 -28.98
C VAL A 471 0.96 0.08 -29.87
N TYR A 472 1.17 -0.07 -31.18
CA TYR A 472 0.11 -0.36 -32.14
C TYR A 472 0.31 -1.74 -32.77
N THR A 473 -0.78 -2.49 -32.89
CA THR A 473 -0.75 -3.76 -33.63
C THR A 473 -1.05 -3.57 -35.10
N ARG A 474 -1.92 -2.61 -35.41
CA ARG A 474 -2.37 -2.35 -36.78
C ARG A 474 -2.92 -0.93 -36.94
N LEU A 475 -2.69 -0.36 -38.11
CA LEU A 475 -3.30 0.86 -38.62
C LEU A 475 -4.18 0.48 -39.80
N VAL A 476 -5.36 1.09 -39.92
CA VAL A 476 -6.29 0.85 -41.04
C VAL A 476 -6.74 2.18 -41.64
N VAL A 477 -6.86 2.23 -42.96
CA VAL A 477 -7.47 3.34 -43.69
C VAL A 477 -8.69 2.81 -44.42
N TYR A 478 -9.81 3.51 -44.29
CA TYR A 478 -11.08 3.14 -44.92
C TYR A 478 -11.68 4.30 -45.71
N ASP A 479 -12.43 3.95 -46.75
CA ASP A 479 -13.11 4.91 -47.62
C ASP A 479 -14.31 5.58 -46.92
N ALA A 480 -14.97 6.50 -47.63
CA ALA A 480 -16.13 7.21 -47.11
C ALA A 480 -17.25 6.25 -46.65
N ASP A 481 -17.42 5.08 -47.29
CA ASP A 481 -18.44 4.07 -47.00
C ASP A 481 -18.02 3.05 -45.91
N GLY A 482 -16.84 3.26 -45.34
CA GLY A 482 -16.28 2.46 -44.25
C GLY A 482 -15.63 1.16 -44.70
N VAL A 483 -15.36 0.97 -45.99
CA VAL A 483 -14.62 -0.20 -46.50
C VAL A 483 -13.14 0.05 -46.27
N ILE A 484 -12.46 -0.88 -45.60
CA ILE A 484 -11.02 -0.83 -45.35
C ILE A 484 -10.30 -1.02 -46.69
N VAL A 485 -9.54 0.00 -47.10
CA VAL A 485 -8.84 0.03 -48.39
C VAL A 485 -7.35 -0.30 -48.27
N ALA A 486 -6.79 -0.14 -47.07
CA ALA A 486 -5.38 -0.36 -46.76
C ALA A 486 -5.19 -0.60 -45.25
N ALA A 487 -4.17 -1.36 -44.90
CA ALA A 487 -3.81 -1.64 -43.50
C ALA A 487 -2.31 -1.91 -43.35
N SER A 488 -1.77 -1.67 -42.16
CA SER A 488 -0.43 -2.12 -41.80
C SER A 488 -0.40 -3.61 -41.42
N ASN A 489 0.79 -4.21 -41.48
CA ASN A 489 1.08 -5.60 -41.16
C ASN A 489 0.26 -6.60 -41.99
N GLU A 490 -0.08 -6.27 -43.24
CA GLU A 490 -0.79 -7.15 -44.17
C GLU A 490 0.08 -8.35 -44.62
N ASP A 491 1.40 -8.17 -44.72
CA ASP A 491 2.33 -9.20 -45.23
C ASP A 491 2.84 -10.19 -44.15
N LEU A 492 2.47 -10.01 -42.87
CA LEU A 492 3.01 -10.77 -41.73
C LEU A 492 2.23 -12.04 -41.35
N GLY A 493 1.38 -12.55 -42.24
CA GLY A 493 0.66 -13.82 -42.05
C GLY A 493 -0.62 -13.74 -41.21
N ALA A 494 -1.04 -12.54 -40.81
CA ALA A 494 -2.38 -12.29 -40.27
C ALA A 494 -3.42 -12.28 -41.42
N PRO A 495 -4.71 -12.58 -41.14
CA PRO A 495 -5.77 -12.40 -42.13
C PRO A 495 -5.80 -10.94 -42.61
N SER A 496 -5.89 -10.77 -43.93
CA SER A 496 -6.11 -9.46 -44.53
C SER A 496 -7.45 -8.90 -44.05
N VAL A 497 -7.47 -7.63 -43.65
CA VAL A 497 -8.69 -6.91 -43.28
C VAL A 497 -9.14 -5.97 -44.41
N CYS A 498 -8.38 -5.89 -45.49
CA CYS A 498 -8.74 -5.12 -46.65
C CYS A 498 -10.02 -5.68 -47.30
N GLY A 499 -10.98 -4.81 -47.56
CA GLY A 499 -12.33 -5.17 -48.04
C GLY A 499 -13.36 -5.39 -46.93
N ASP A 500 -12.94 -5.57 -45.68
CA ASP A 500 -13.86 -5.57 -44.54
C ASP A 500 -14.40 -4.16 -44.29
N ARG A 501 -15.44 -4.07 -43.45
CA ARG A 501 -16.07 -2.80 -43.10
C ARG A 501 -15.89 -2.49 -41.63
N ILE A 502 -15.59 -1.23 -41.33
CA ILE A 502 -15.68 -0.73 -39.96
C ILE A 502 -17.14 -0.73 -39.48
N ASP A 503 -17.32 -0.81 -38.16
CA ASP A 503 -18.64 -0.80 -37.55
C ASP A 503 -19.46 0.44 -37.97
N ALA A 504 -20.77 0.25 -38.14
CA ALA A 504 -21.66 1.29 -38.66
C ALA A 504 -21.82 2.47 -37.68
N ALA A 505 -21.80 2.22 -36.36
CA ALA A 505 -21.84 3.28 -35.36
C ALA A 505 -20.53 4.07 -35.33
N THR A 506 -19.39 3.37 -35.41
CA THR A 506 -18.06 4.01 -35.56
C THR A 506 -18.01 4.89 -36.81
N LEU A 507 -18.44 4.39 -37.97
CA LEU A 507 -18.47 5.17 -39.21
C LEU A 507 -19.37 6.42 -39.08
N ALA A 508 -20.54 6.27 -38.47
CA ALA A 508 -21.45 7.39 -38.23
C ALA A 508 -20.83 8.45 -37.31
N ALA A 509 -20.14 8.03 -36.25
CA ALA A 509 -19.43 8.93 -35.34
C ALA A 509 -18.29 9.68 -36.04
N VAL A 510 -17.48 8.98 -36.85
CA VAL A 510 -16.38 9.59 -37.63
C VAL A 510 -16.90 10.60 -38.66
N ARG A 511 -17.99 10.27 -39.36
CA ARG A 511 -18.66 11.20 -40.29
C ARG A 511 -19.26 12.44 -39.59
N ALA A 512 -19.52 12.36 -38.29
CA ALA A 512 -20.05 13.48 -37.50
C ALA A 512 -18.95 14.42 -36.96
N LEU A 513 -17.67 14.04 -37.03
CA LEU A 513 -16.55 14.87 -36.57
C LEU A 513 -16.52 16.20 -37.32
N ARG A 514 -16.39 17.30 -36.58
CA ARG A 514 -16.54 18.67 -37.12
C ARG A 514 -15.24 19.37 -37.48
N SER A 515 -14.11 18.91 -36.96
CA SER A 515 -12.79 19.49 -37.20
C SER A 515 -11.73 18.40 -37.31
N GLU A 516 -10.50 18.80 -37.64
CA GLU A 516 -9.30 17.95 -37.58
C GLU A 516 -8.78 17.71 -36.14
N GLN A 517 -9.33 18.43 -35.15
CA GLN A 517 -9.01 18.27 -33.74
C GLN A 517 -9.90 17.23 -33.06
N ALA A 518 -11.01 16.86 -33.70
CA ALA A 518 -11.96 15.90 -33.16
C ALA A 518 -11.57 14.47 -33.57
N PHE A 519 -11.81 13.52 -32.67
CA PHE A 519 -11.55 12.10 -32.85
C PHE A 519 -12.70 11.28 -32.23
N HIS A 520 -12.71 9.99 -32.50
CA HIS A 520 -13.66 9.04 -31.92
C HIS A 520 -12.90 7.83 -31.40
N VAL A 521 -13.25 7.34 -30.21
CA VAL A 521 -12.68 6.13 -29.61
C VAL A 521 -13.80 5.10 -29.47
N THR A 522 -13.52 3.86 -29.87
CA THR A 522 -14.43 2.75 -29.61
C THR A 522 -14.51 2.46 -28.11
N PRO A 523 -15.63 1.89 -27.60
CA PRO A 523 -15.65 1.31 -26.27
C PRO A 523 -14.57 0.22 -26.11
N PHE A 524 -14.17 -0.06 -24.86
CA PHE A 524 -13.27 -1.16 -24.53
C PHE A 524 -13.96 -2.53 -24.64
N ASP A 525 -14.20 -2.98 -25.86
CA ASP A 525 -14.90 -4.22 -26.19
C ASP A 525 -14.11 -5.06 -27.20
N PRO A 526 -14.42 -6.37 -27.34
CA PRO A 526 -13.81 -7.23 -28.34
C PRO A 526 -13.80 -6.61 -29.74
N ALA A 527 -12.61 -6.40 -30.30
CA ALA A 527 -12.44 -5.77 -31.60
C ALA A 527 -11.97 -6.79 -32.65
N PRO A 528 -12.68 -6.96 -33.79
CA PRO A 528 -12.24 -7.85 -34.87
C PRO A 528 -10.85 -7.51 -35.41
N LEU A 529 -10.50 -6.22 -35.44
CA LEU A 529 -9.19 -5.73 -35.86
C LEU A 529 -8.04 -6.12 -34.92
N TYR A 530 -8.36 -6.67 -33.74
CA TYR A 530 -7.43 -7.09 -32.68
C TYR A 530 -7.72 -8.54 -32.23
N GLY A 531 -8.19 -9.38 -33.16
CA GLY A 531 -8.39 -10.81 -32.90
C GLY A 531 -9.52 -11.13 -31.90
N ASP A 532 -10.57 -10.31 -31.86
CA ASP A 532 -11.72 -10.43 -30.95
C ASP A 532 -11.34 -10.35 -29.46
N VAL A 533 -10.25 -9.65 -29.16
CA VAL A 533 -9.84 -9.29 -27.79
C VAL A 533 -10.22 -7.83 -27.50
N PRO A 534 -10.58 -7.48 -26.25
CA PRO A 534 -10.88 -6.09 -25.89
C PRO A 534 -9.71 -5.14 -26.11
N THR A 535 -9.96 -4.02 -26.80
CA THR A 535 -9.01 -2.92 -26.96
C THR A 535 -9.71 -1.61 -27.31
N TYR A 536 -8.95 -0.51 -27.33
CA TYR A 536 -9.37 0.77 -27.88
C TYR A 536 -8.91 0.90 -29.34
N VAL A 537 -9.82 1.36 -30.21
CA VAL A 537 -9.48 1.79 -31.56
C VAL A 537 -9.78 3.28 -31.68
N TYR A 538 -8.75 4.05 -31.98
CA TYR A 538 -8.87 5.51 -32.15
C TYR A 538 -9.06 5.84 -33.62
N HIS A 539 -10.04 6.69 -33.89
CA HIS A 539 -10.44 7.06 -35.23
C HIS A 539 -10.43 8.57 -35.45
N ALA A 540 -9.98 8.96 -36.64
CA ALA A 540 -10.05 10.34 -37.11
C ALA A 540 -10.52 10.38 -38.57
N ALA A 541 -11.22 11.46 -38.92
CA ALA A 541 -11.74 11.66 -40.26
C ALA A 541 -10.64 12.16 -41.21
N ILE A 542 -10.45 11.48 -42.34
CA ILE A 542 -9.61 11.96 -43.43
C ILE A 542 -10.46 12.88 -44.30
N ARG A 543 -10.00 14.13 -44.43
CA ARG A 543 -10.73 15.20 -45.12
C ARG A 543 -10.13 15.51 -46.48
N ASP A 544 -10.95 15.95 -47.42
CA ASP A 544 -10.51 16.35 -48.76
C ASP A 544 -9.40 17.42 -48.66
N PRO A 545 -8.32 17.34 -49.48
CA PRO A 545 -7.19 18.28 -49.45
C PRO A 545 -7.60 19.73 -49.75
N HIS A 546 -8.64 19.94 -50.55
CA HIS A 546 -9.11 21.26 -51.00
C HIS A 546 -10.37 21.74 -50.26
N ASN A 547 -11.09 20.85 -49.59
CA ASN A 547 -12.28 21.20 -48.82
C ASN A 547 -12.38 20.42 -47.50
N ALA A 548 -11.90 21.04 -46.41
CA ALA A 548 -11.92 20.42 -45.07
C ALA A 548 -13.33 20.06 -44.55
N ALA A 549 -14.41 20.60 -45.14
CA ALA A 549 -15.77 20.22 -44.77
C ALA A 549 -16.17 18.83 -45.31
N VAL A 550 -15.45 18.31 -46.31
CA VAL A 550 -15.74 17.02 -46.95
C VAL A 550 -14.85 15.95 -46.32
N ILE A 551 -15.48 14.88 -45.81
CA ILE A 551 -14.80 13.69 -45.31
C ILE A 551 -14.74 12.68 -46.46
N VAL A 552 -13.53 12.24 -46.80
CA VAL A 552 -13.26 11.29 -47.90
C VAL A 552 -12.97 9.87 -47.40
N GLY A 553 -12.85 9.70 -46.08
CA GLY A 553 -12.67 8.42 -45.41
C GLY A 553 -12.24 8.62 -43.96
N GLY A 554 -11.57 7.62 -43.40
CA GLY A 554 -11.02 7.72 -42.05
C GLY A 554 -9.84 6.80 -41.83
N ILE A 555 -9.13 7.06 -40.73
CA ILE A 555 -8.06 6.21 -40.22
C ILE A 555 -8.55 5.58 -38.91
N GLY A 556 -8.13 4.35 -38.64
CA GLY A 556 -8.29 3.66 -37.37
C GLY A 556 -6.93 3.15 -36.89
N ILE A 557 -6.59 3.40 -35.64
CA ILE A 557 -5.34 2.92 -35.04
C ILE A 557 -5.69 1.97 -33.90
N VAL A 558 -5.19 0.75 -33.97
CA VAL A 558 -5.54 -0.35 -33.05
C VAL A 558 -4.48 -0.41 -31.95
N PHE A 559 -4.86 0.02 -30.76
CA PHE A 559 -3.97 0.05 -29.60
C PHE A 559 -3.67 -1.37 -29.09
N ASP A 560 -2.42 -1.64 -28.72
CA ASP A 560 -2.01 -2.93 -28.14
C ASP A 560 -2.25 -2.97 -26.62
N ALA A 561 -3.53 -2.90 -26.23
CA ALA A 561 -3.95 -2.67 -24.84
C ALA A 561 -3.41 -3.72 -23.84
N GLY A 562 -3.34 -4.99 -24.25
CA GLY A 562 -2.92 -6.10 -23.37
C GLY A 562 -1.50 -5.89 -22.79
N PRO A 563 -0.44 -5.89 -23.60
CA PRO A 563 0.92 -5.71 -23.13
C PRO A 563 1.15 -4.31 -22.52
N GLU A 564 0.58 -3.26 -23.10
CA GLU A 564 0.79 -1.88 -22.62
C GLU A 564 0.20 -1.67 -21.23
N PHE A 565 -1.05 -2.06 -20.99
CA PHE A 565 -1.64 -1.95 -19.64
C PHE A 565 -0.97 -2.89 -18.64
N ALA A 566 -0.55 -4.08 -19.06
CA ALA A 566 0.21 -4.98 -18.18
C ALA A 566 1.56 -4.38 -17.77
N ALA A 567 2.27 -3.70 -18.69
CA ALA A 567 3.52 -3.02 -18.41
C ALA A 567 3.33 -1.83 -17.47
N MET A 568 2.26 -1.04 -17.63
CA MET A 568 1.91 0.05 -16.71
C MET A 568 1.63 -0.47 -15.31
N LEU A 569 0.75 -1.46 -15.17
CA LEU A 569 0.37 -2.02 -13.88
C LEU A 569 1.57 -2.63 -13.16
N ARG A 570 2.37 -3.48 -13.83
CA ARG A 570 3.54 -4.11 -13.21
C ARG A 570 4.65 -3.13 -12.90
N GLY A 571 4.86 -2.14 -13.77
CA GLY A 571 5.88 -1.11 -13.56
C GLY A 571 5.64 -0.25 -12.32
N ALA A 572 4.38 -0.04 -11.93
CA ALA A 572 4.06 0.72 -10.72
C ALA A 572 4.22 -0.07 -9.41
N LEU A 573 4.30 -1.41 -9.48
CA LEU A 573 4.33 -2.30 -8.31
C LEU A 573 5.75 -2.73 -7.88
N ASP A 574 6.81 -2.33 -8.58
CA ASP A 574 8.23 -2.64 -8.26
C ASP A 574 8.51 -4.13 -7.90
N SER A 575 7.76 -5.06 -8.50
CA SER A 575 7.80 -6.52 -8.22
C SER A 575 7.35 -6.95 -6.81
N ASP A 576 6.64 -6.11 -6.06
CA ASP A 576 6.06 -6.48 -4.77
C ASP A 576 4.94 -7.51 -4.96
N THR A 577 5.19 -8.75 -4.55
CA THR A 577 4.23 -9.86 -4.70
C THR A 577 3.06 -9.79 -3.73
N SER A 578 3.11 -8.91 -2.72
CA SER A 578 1.99 -8.63 -1.82
C SER A 578 0.96 -7.68 -2.43
N MET A 579 1.29 -7.07 -3.57
CA MET A 579 0.44 -6.11 -4.24
C MET A 579 -0.20 -6.67 -5.51
N SER A 580 -1.43 -6.25 -5.77
CA SER A 580 -2.08 -6.43 -7.07
C SER A 580 -2.72 -5.12 -7.52
N ALA A 581 -2.79 -4.92 -8.83
CA ALA A 581 -3.38 -3.73 -9.42
C ALA A 581 -4.28 -4.07 -10.60
N LEU A 582 -5.35 -3.28 -10.75
CA LEU A 582 -6.34 -3.42 -11.82
C LEU A 582 -6.73 -2.05 -12.38
N PHE A 583 -7.08 -2.03 -13.66
CA PHE A 583 -7.88 -0.96 -14.25
C PHE A 583 -9.31 -1.46 -14.44
N THR A 584 -10.30 -0.66 -14.09
CA THR A 584 -11.71 -0.96 -14.34
C THR A 584 -12.46 0.24 -14.90
N ASP A 585 -13.56 0.02 -15.62
CA ASP A 585 -14.54 1.09 -15.85
C ASP A 585 -15.30 1.43 -14.54
N ARG A 586 -16.20 2.43 -14.60
CA ARG A 586 -17.05 2.80 -13.44
C ARG A 586 -18.01 1.70 -12.99
N GLN A 587 -18.34 0.75 -13.86
CA GLN A 587 -19.22 -0.37 -13.57
C GLN A 587 -18.47 -1.52 -12.89
N GLY A 588 -17.14 -1.45 -12.83
CA GLY A 588 -16.27 -2.48 -12.27
C GLY A 588 -15.86 -3.53 -13.29
N ARG A 589 -16.11 -3.34 -14.59
CA ARG A 589 -15.59 -4.24 -15.62
C ARG A 589 -14.10 -4.04 -15.74
N ILE A 590 -13.35 -5.14 -15.64
CA ILE A 590 -11.90 -5.15 -15.64
C ILE A 590 -11.40 -4.87 -17.06
N ILE A 591 -10.58 -3.82 -17.19
CA ILE A 591 -9.86 -3.43 -18.40
C ILE A 591 -8.48 -4.09 -18.44
N ALA A 592 -7.80 -4.14 -17.30
CA ALA A 592 -6.51 -4.83 -17.14
C ALA A 592 -6.32 -5.28 -15.69
N SER A 593 -5.51 -6.32 -15.47
CA SER A 593 -5.27 -6.90 -14.15
C SER A 593 -3.88 -7.52 -14.05
N THR A 594 -3.21 -7.36 -12.91
CA THR A 594 -2.03 -8.15 -12.56
C THR A 594 -2.38 -9.49 -11.91
N ASP A 595 -3.63 -9.67 -11.51
CA ASP A 595 -4.16 -10.89 -10.91
C ASP A 595 -4.80 -11.77 -11.99
N ALA A 596 -4.18 -12.92 -12.25
CA ALA A 596 -4.62 -13.89 -13.25
C ALA A 596 -5.99 -14.52 -12.95
N THR A 597 -6.46 -14.48 -11.69
CA THR A 597 -7.79 -14.95 -11.31
C THR A 597 -8.91 -13.97 -11.69
N ARG A 598 -8.54 -12.75 -12.07
CA ARG A 598 -9.43 -11.64 -12.45
C ARG A 598 -9.15 -11.21 -13.90
N PRO A 599 -9.59 -12.02 -14.89
CA PRO A 599 -9.29 -11.74 -16.29
C PRO A 599 -10.02 -10.50 -16.81
N VAL A 600 -9.49 -9.91 -17.88
CA VAL A 600 -10.09 -8.79 -18.61
C VAL A 600 -11.53 -9.14 -19.03
N GLY A 601 -12.42 -8.15 -18.92
CA GLY A 601 -13.86 -8.27 -19.22
C GLY A 601 -14.72 -8.83 -18.08
N SER A 602 -14.12 -9.42 -17.04
CA SER A 602 -14.86 -9.86 -15.85
C SER A 602 -15.26 -8.67 -14.96
N LEU A 603 -16.22 -8.86 -14.06
CA LEU A 603 -16.72 -7.83 -13.14
C LEU A 603 -16.03 -7.94 -11.78
N LEU A 604 -15.49 -6.82 -11.31
CA LEU A 604 -15.02 -6.64 -9.94
C LEU A 604 -16.13 -6.04 -9.09
N GLU A 605 -16.50 -6.74 -8.02
CA GLU A 605 -17.43 -6.22 -7.02
C GLU A 605 -16.78 -5.06 -6.26
N LEU A 606 -17.29 -3.86 -6.50
CA LEU A 606 -16.85 -2.64 -5.86
C LEU A 606 -18.00 -1.98 -5.11
N ASP A 607 -17.66 -1.48 -3.93
CA ASP A 607 -18.56 -0.64 -3.15
C ASP A 607 -19.07 0.52 -4.01
N PRO A 608 -20.40 0.74 -4.06
CA PRO A 608 -21.00 1.86 -4.78
C PRO A 608 -20.34 3.21 -4.50
N ALA A 609 -19.86 3.47 -3.28
CA ALA A 609 -19.22 4.73 -2.92
C ALA A 609 -17.91 4.97 -3.71
N LEU A 610 -17.12 3.92 -3.95
CA LEU A 610 -15.88 4.02 -4.73
C LEU A 610 -16.16 4.30 -6.21
N ARG A 611 -17.24 3.72 -6.76
CA ARG A 611 -17.65 3.94 -8.15
C ARG A 611 -18.16 5.36 -8.41
N GLN A 612 -18.59 6.06 -7.36
CA GLN A 612 -19.13 7.42 -7.40
C GLN A 612 -18.09 8.50 -7.11
N LEU A 613 -16.81 8.14 -6.91
CA LEU A 613 -15.75 9.12 -6.75
C LEU A 613 -15.71 10.07 -7.98
N PRO A 614 -15.49 11.38 -7.78
CA PRO A 614 -15.29 12.30 -8.88
C PRO A 614 -13.98 12.01 -9.60
N ASN A 615 -13.84 12.46 -10.84
CA ASN A 615 -12.57 12.42 -11.57
C ASN A 615 -11.45 13.08 -10.76
N GLY A 616 -10.29 12.41 -10.66
CA GLY A 616 -9.17 12.82 -9.82
C GLY A 616 -9.38 12.56 -8.32
N GLY A 617 -10.54 12.03 -7.92
CA GLY A 617 -10.82 11.62 -6.56
C GLY A 617 -10.12 10.30 -6.23
N SER A 618 -9.47 10.27 -5.07
CA SER A 618 -8.83 9.07 -4.53
C SER A 618 -9.48 8.65 -3.20
N SER A 619 -9.39 7.37 -2.88
CA SER A 619 -9.80 6.82 -1.60
C SER A 619 -8.95 5.60 -1.24
N SER A 620 -8.54 5.52 0.01
CA SER A 620 -7.88 4.36 0.58
C SER A 620 -8.61 3.85 1.82
N ARG A 621 -8.71 2.53 1.97
CA ARG A 621 -9.40 1.89 3.10
C ARG A 621 -8.97 0.44 3.29
N ILE A 622 -9.31 -0.13 4.44
CA ILE A 622 -9.06 -1.55 4.72
C ILE A 622 -10.29 -2.34 4.33
N VAL A 623 -10.06 -3.47 3.68
CA VAL A 623 -11.09 -4.41 3.26
C VAL A 623 -10.67 -5.84 3.56
N ILE A 624 -11.64 -6.75 3.57
CA ILE A 624 -11.37 -8.18 3.45
C ILE A 624 -11.45 -8.52 1.96
N HIS A 625 -10.34 -8.99 1.40
CA HIS A 625 -10.22 -9.39 0.00
C HIS A 625 -9.72 -10.83 -0.06
N ASP A 626 -10.49 -11.72 -0.67
CA ASP A 626 -10.16 -13.15 -0.83
C ASP A 626 -9.70 -13.84 0.48
N GLY A 627 -10.41 -13.56 1.58
CA GLY A 627 -10.11 -14.13 2.91
C GLY A 627 -8.87 -13.55 3.58
N HIS A 628 -8.34 -12.43 3.07
CA HIS A 628 -7.20 -11.72 3.64
C HIS A 628 -7.60 -10.30 4.02
N TYR A 629 -6.99 -9.78 5.08
CA TYR A 629 -6.95 -8.34 5.31
C TYR A 629 -6.11 -7.68 4.22
N ALA A 630 -6.66 -6.66 3.57
CA ALA A 630 -5.97 -5.92 2.52
C ALA A 630 -6.22 -4.43 2.65
N VAL A 631 -5.23 -3.63 2.27
CA VAL A 631 -5.41 -2.22 1.97
C VAL A 631 -5.87 -2.08 0.53
N LEU A 632 -6.95 -1.34 0.31
CA LEU A 632 -7.48 -0.99 -0.99
C LEU A 632 -7.22 0.50 -1.23
N GLY A 633 -6.51 0.83 -2.31
CA GLY A 633 -6.39 2.18 -2.85
C GLY A 633 -7.13 2.28 -4.20
N VAL A 634 -7.91 3.33 -4.40
CA VAL A 634 -8.66 3.58 -5.64
C VAL A 634 -8.51 5.03 -6.05
N THR A 635 -8.25 5.28 -7.33
CA THR A 635 -8.28 6.62 -7.93
C THR A 635 -9.01 6.60 -9.27
N VAL A 636 -9.83 7.62 -9.54
CA VAL A 636 -10.53 7.82 -10.82
C VAL A 636 -9.69 8.69 -11.75
N SER A 637 -9.57 8.29 -13.02
CA SER A 637 -8.89 9.05 -14.07
C SER A 637 -9.38 10.49 -14.18
N HIS A 638 -8.47 11.41 -14.48
CA HIS A 638 -8.76 12.85 -14.53
C HIS A 638 -8.38 13.53 -15.85
N GLY A 639 -7.87 12.75 -16.80
CA GLY A 639 -7.36 13.25 -18.07
C GLY A 639 -5.93 13.75 -18.00
N TYR A 640 -5.40 14.17 -19.14
CA TYR A 640 -4.08 14.76 -19.26
C TYR A 640 -4.12 15.87 -20.32
N ARG A 641 -3.71 17.08 -19.92
CA ARG A 641 -3.80 18.29 -20.75
C ARG A 641 -5.24 18.53 -21.24
N GLU A 642 -5.49 18.51 -22.54
CA GLU A 642 -6.82 18.61 -23.11
C GLU A 642 -7.61 17.29 -23.10
N PHE A 643 -6.93 16.14 -23.04
CA PHE A 643 -7.54 14.82 -23.17
C PHE A 643 -8.37 14.45 -21.96
N LYS A 644 -9.66 14.11 -22.18
CA LYS A 644 -10.70 13.92 -21.14
C LYS A 644 -11.03 15.17 -20.30
N VAL A 645 -10.44 16.32 -20.63
CA VAL A 645 -10.63 17.57 -19.89
C VAL A 645 -11.44 18.57 -20.72
N SER A 646 -11.09 18.74 -21.99
CA SER A 646 -11.69 19.78 -22.86
C SER A 646 -11.85 19.37 -24.32
N ASP A 647 -11.34 18.19 -24.71
CA ASP A 647 -11.47 17.62 -26.05
C ASP A 647 -12.88 17.04 -26.35
N GLY A 648 -13.70 16.84 -25.31
CA GLY A 648 -15.05 16.28 -25.39
C GLY A 648 -15.11 14.75 -25.30
N TYR A 649 -13.97 14.06 -25.14
CA TYR A 649 -13.95 12.63 -24.83
C TYR A 649 -14.22 12.41 -23.34
N CYS A 650 -15.02 11.42 -22.99
CA CYS A 650 -15.34 11.10 -21.59
C CYS A 650 -15.37 9.59 -21.40
N GLU A 651 -14.35 9.08 -20.72
CA GLU A 651 -14.30 7.70 -20.27
C GLU A 651 -13.53 7.64 -18.96
N ASP A 652 -14.23 7.18 -17.93
CA ASP A 652 -13.70 7.12 -16.58
C ASP A 652 -13.16 5.72 -16.30
N VAL A 653 -11.86 5.66 -16.05
CA VAL A 653 -11.15 4.45 -15.64
C VAL A 653 -10.71 4.61 -14.20
N LEU A 654 -10.90 3.56 -13.41
CA LEU A 654 -10.46 3.48 -12.03
C LEU A 654 -9.20 2.62 -11.97
N ALA A 655 -8.13 3.15 -11.37
CA ALA A 655 -7.01 2.34 -10.94
C ALA A 655 -7.28 1.83 -9.52
N ILE A 656 -7.08 0.54 -9.32
CA ILE A 656 -7.35 -0.15 -8.06
C ILE A 656 -6.09 -0.88 -7.64
N VAL A 657 -5.66 -0.70 -6.40
CA VAL A 657 -4.48 -1.33 -5.83
C VAL A 657 -4.87 -2.04 -4.55
N TYR A 658 -4.52 -3.32 -4.44
CA TYR A 658 -4.60 -4.09 -3.20
C TYR A 658 -3.20 -4.32 -2.64
N VAL A 659 -3.05 -4.17 -1.33
CA VAL A 659 -1.85 -4.56 -0.57
C VAL A 659 -2.27 -5.55 0.49
N GLN A 660 -1.80 -6.81 0.39
CA GLN A 660 -2.15 -7.86 1.34
C GLN A 660 -1.43 -7.64 2.67
N LEU A 661 -2.18 -7.70 3.77
CA LEU A 661 -1.65 -7.58 5.14
C LEU A 661 -1.53 -8.94 5.83
N GLY A 662 -2.41 -9.89 5.52
CA GLY A 662 -2.40 -11.25 6.09
C GLY A 662 -3.75 -11.94 6.03
N ALA A 663 -3.79 -13.25 6.28
CA ALA A 663 -5.02 -14.03 6.25
C ALA A 663 -5.97 -13.65 7.41
N VAL A 664 -7.28 -13.68 7.16
CA VAL A 664 -8.30 -13.52 8.20
C VAL A 664 -8.26 -14.75 9.10
N SER A 665 -7.84 -14.57 10.35
CA SER A 665 -7.83 -15.66 11.32
C SER A 665 -9.20 -15.80 11.97
N ALA A 666 -9.79 -16.99 11.85
CA ALA A 666 -11.04 -17.30 12.55
C ALA A 666 -10.72 -17.58 14.03
N ARG A 667 -10.88 -16.55 14.88
CA ARG A 667 -11.06 -16.57 16.35
C ARG A 667 -10.02 -15.71 17.09
N ASN A 668 -10.52 -14.61 17.64
CA ASN A 668 -9.83 -13.73 18.58
C ASN A 668 -9.80 -14.36 19.97
N HIS A 669 -8.64 -14.40 20.61
CA HIS A 669 -8.48 -14.55 22.07
C HIS A 669 -7.51 -13.47 22.58
N ALA A 670 -7.69 -12.23 22.14
CA ALA A 670 -6.91 -11.11 22.61
C ALA A 670 -7.86 -9.99 23.05
N GLY A 671 -7.98 -9.79 24.36
CA GLY A 671 -8.60 -8.59 24.92
C GLY A 671 -9.88 -8.82 25.70
N HIS A 672 -9.85 -9.62 26.77
CA HIS A 672 -10.79 -9.41 27.90
C HIS A 672 -10.40 -8.12 28.62
N SER A 673 -10.72 -7.01 27.96
CA SER A 673 -10.41 -5.63 28.36
C SER A 673 -11.06 -5.27 29.70
N ALA A 674 -10.56 -4.17 30.30
CA ALA A 674 -10.82 -3.60 31.61
C ALA A 674 -12.29 -3.53 32.11
N ALA A 675 -13.28 -3.85 31.27
CA ALA A 675 -14.71 -3.91 31.59
C ALA A 675 -15.10 -5.01 32.60
N LEU A 676 -14.25 -6.02 32.79
CA LEU A 676 -14.52 -7.16 33.69
C LEU A 676 -13.73 -7.12 35.01
N ARG A 677 -13.06 -5.99 35.31
CA ARG A 677 -12.37 -5.79 36.59
C ARG A 677 -13.33 -5.95 37.75
N ILE A 678 -12.98 -6.76 38.75
CA ILE A 678 -13.73 -6.87 39.99
C ILE A 678 -13.35 -5.69 40.89
N ASP A 679 -14.32 -4.85 41.24
CA ASP A 679 -14.12 -3.78 42.23
C ASP A 679 -13.97 -4.41 43.62
N SER A 680 -12.73 -4.57 44.08
CA SER A 680 -12.41 -5.07 45.41
C SER A 680 -12.35 -3.92 46.43
N ASP A 681 -13.13 -4.00 47.52
CA ASP A 681 -13.03 -3.07 48.65
C ASP A 681 -12.07 -3.64 49.71
N PRO A 682 -10.85 -3.06 49.86
CA PRO A 682 -9.83 -3.58 50.76
C PRO A 682 -10.16 -3.43 52.25
N THR A 683 -11.23 -2.69 52.59
CA THR A 683 -11.65 -2.46 53.99
C THR A 683 -12.66 -3.49 54.50
N ARG A 684 -13.18 -4.35 53.62
CA ARG A 684 -14.16 -5.37 53.98
C ARG A 684 -13.49 -6.60 54.59
N THR A 685 -13.92 -6.96 55.80
CA THR A 685 -13.51 -8.17 56.51
C THR A 685 -14.66 -9.17 56.57
N GLY A 686 -14.47 -10.35 55.97
CA GLY A 686 -15.47 -11.42 55.87
C GLY A 686 -15.91 -11.68 54.43
N GLY A 687 -16.11 -12.96 54.07
CA GLY A 687 -16.47 -13.38 52.71
C GLY A 687 -15.65 -14.59 52.23
N GLN A 688 -16.13 -15.28 51.21
CA GLN A 688 -15.45 -16.43 50.61
C GLN A 688 -14.56 -15.99 49.45
N GLU A 689 -13.31 -16.46 49.42
CA GLU A 689 -12.37 -16.15 48.33
C GLU A 689 -12.52 -17.12 47.16
N PHE A 690 -12.52 -16.55 45.95
CA PHE A 690 -12.64 -17.28 44.70
C PHE A 690 -11.50 -16.92 43.75
N ALA A 691 -10.90 -17.95 43.16
CA ALA A 691 -9.94 -17.83 42.10
C ALA A 691 -10.68 -17.81 40.76
N THR A 692 -10.57 -16.71 40.01
CA THR A 692 -11.31 -16.45 38.78
C THR A 692 -10.43 -16.54 37.54
N PHE A 693 -10.98 -17.02 36.44
CA PHE A 693 -10.30 -17.23 35.15
C PHE A 693 -11.30 -17.32 34.00
N PHE A 694 -10.81 -17.14 32.79
CA PHE A 694 -11.59 -17.16 31.55
C PHE A 694 -11.49 -18.49 30.83
N VAL A 695 -12.61 -18.90 30.24
CA VAL A 695 -12.72 -19.95 29.23
C VAL A 695 -13.56 -19.38 28.10
N ASP A 696 -12.96 -19.21 26.92
CA ASP A 696 -13.52 -18.39 25.84
C ASP A 696 -13.94 -17.00 26.40
N ASP A 697 -15.19 -16.57 26.19
CA ASP A 697 -15.74 -15.30 26.70
C ASP A 697 -16.38 -15.42 28.11
N ALA A 698 -16.35 -16.60 28.74
CA ALA A 698 -17.00 -16.84 30.02
C ALA A 698 -16.04 -16.66 31.20
N LEU A 699 -16.41 -15.80 32.16
CA LEU A 699 -15.69 -15.65 33.44
C LEU A 699 -16.18 -16.68 34.46
N LEU A 700 -15.28 -17.59 34.83
CA LEU A 700 -15.52 -18.69 35.77
C LEU A 700 -14.77 -18.47 37.09
N ALA A 701 -15.21 -19.17 38.14
CA ALA A 701 -14.64 -19.11 39.47
C ALA A 701 -14.58 -20.49 40.15
N LEU A 702 -13.52 -20.73 40.91
CA LEU A 702 -13.40 -21.83 41.87
C LEU A 702 -13.13 -21.27 43.26
N ALA A 703 -13.60 -21.94 44.31
CA ALA A 703 -13.23 -21.55 45.67
C ALA A 703 -11.70 -21.63 45.82
N ALA A 704 -11.07 -20.54 46.27
CA ALA A 704 -9.61 -20.41 46.28
C ALA A 704 -8.94 -21.51 47.11
N GLY A 705 -9.57 -21.94 48.21
CA GLY A 705 -9.06 -23.03 49.06
C GLY A 705 -8.98 -24.41 48.40
N ASN A 706 -9.60 -24.61 47.23
CA ASN A 706 -9.50 -25.85 46.47
C ASN A 706 -8.51 -25.76 45.29
N VAL A 707 -7.91 -24.59 45.10
CA VAL A 707 -6.93 -24.34 44.05
C VAL A 707 -5.55 -24.44 44.68
N LEU A 708 -4.65 -25.19 44.04
CA LEU A 708 -3.26 -25.27 44.46
C LEU A 708 -2.43 -24.18 43.80
N GLU A 709 -2.30 -24.24 42.48
CA GLU A 709 -1.49 -23.29 41.71
C GLU A 709 -1.92 -23.32 40.24
N ALA A 710 -1.45 -22.36 39.46
CA ALA A 710 -1.52 -22.36 38.01
C ALA A 710 -0.13 -22.55 37.39
N LEU A 711 -0.08 -23.31 36.29
CA LEU A 711 1.11 -23.60 35.49
C LEU A 711 0.92 -23.11 34.05
N PRO A 712 1.99 -22.76 33.31
CA PRO A 712 1.88 -22.41 31.90
C PRO A 712 1.45 -23.64 31.07
N ALA A 713 0.68 -23.43 30.00
CA ALA A 713 0.34 -24.52 29.07
C ALA A 713 1.57 -25.20 28.44
N SER A 714 2.72 -24.53 28.36
CA SER A 714 3.98 -25.15 27.92
C SER A 714 4.50 -26.25 28.85
N ALA A 715 4.03 -26.33 30.09
CA ALA A 715 4.32 -27.43 31.01
C ALA A 715 3.52 -28.70 30.67
N LEU A 716 2.46 -28.58 29.87
CA LEU A 716 1.63 -29.69 29.43
C LEU A 716 2.42 -30.59 28.47
N LYS A 717 2.53 -31.87 28.82
CA LYS A 717 3.02 -32.90 27.90
C LYS A 717 1.83 -33.56 27.21
N PRO A 718 1.60 -33.32 25.90
CA PRO A 718 0.52 -33.96 25.16
C PRO A 718 0.77 -35.47 25.06
N LEU A 719 -0.30 -36.26 25.03
CA LEU A 719 -0.24 -37.71 24.94
C LEU A 719 -0.85 -38.20 23.62
N SER A 720 -0.11 -39.05 22.89
CA SER A 720 -0.51 -39.57 21.58
C SER A 720 -1.35 -40.87 21.64
N LEU A 721 -2.03 -41.18 22.75
CA LEU A 721 -2.69 -42.48 22.96
C LEU A 721 -4.17 -42.34 23.33
N GLY A 722 -5.02 -43.04 22.57
CA GLY A 722 -6.49 -42.96 22.56
C GLY A 722 -7.16 -43.04 23.93
N GLY A 723 -7.64 -41.88 24.39
CA GLY A 723 -8.45 -41.74 25.59
C GLY A 723 -9.56 -40.71 25.42
N ARG A 724 -10.17 -40.33 26.54
CA ARG A 724 -11.16 -39.26 26.70
C ARG A 724 -10.80 -38.00 25.90
N THR A 725 -11.71 -37.50 25.08
CA THR A 725 -11.52 -36.31 24.22
C THR A 725 -11.32 -35.03 25.03
N ASP A 726 -11.83 -35.00 26.26
CA ASP A 726 -11.65 -33.93 27.25
C ASP A 726 -10.27 -33.98 27.93
N ARG A 727 -9.44 -35.00 27.72
CA ARG A 727 -8.14 -35.16 28.39
C ARG A 727 -6.98 -34.80 27.46
N VAL A 728 -6.33 -33.66 27.72
CA VAL A 728 -5.34 -33.05 26.82
C VAL A 728 -3.89 -33.44 27.10
N GLY A 729 -3.56 -33.89 28.31
CA GLY A 729 -2.20 -34.31 28.63
C GLY A 729 -1.92 -34.47 30.12
N VAL A 730 -0.63 -34.40 30.48
CA VAL A 730 -0.15 -34.52 31.85
C VAL A 730 0.85 -33.40 32.17
N VAL A 731 0.79 -32.91 33.40
CA VAL A 731 1.79 -32.01 33.99
C VAL A 731 2.48 -32.67 35.18
N VAL A 732 3.71 -32.24 35.47
CA VAL A 732 4.50 -32.74 36.62
C VAL A 732 4.52 -31.65 37.67
N LEU A 733 4.03 -31.96 38.86
CA LEU A 733 4.17 -31.11 40.05
C LEU A 733 5.44 -31.51 40.81
N GLN A 734 6.31 -30.54 41.07
CA GLN A 734 7.45 -30.67 41.96
C GLN A 734 7.25 -29.77 43.18
N ARG A 735 7.29 -30.35 44.38
CA ARG A 735 7.36 -29.63 45.66
C ARG A 735 8.69 -29.92 46.34
N ASP A 736 9.24 -28.92 47.01
CA ASP A 736 10.52 -29.03 47.72
C ASP A 736 10.48 -30.19 48.73
N GLY A 737 11.25 -31.26 48.45
CA GLY A 737 11.37 -32.44 49.30
C GLY A 737 10.37 -33.58 49.04
N GLU A 738 9.48 -33.47 48.04
CA GLU A 738 8.51 -34.52 47.68
C GLU A 738 8.85 -35.22 46.34
N THR A 739 8.28 -36.41 46.13
CA THR A 739 8.41 -37.17 44.87
C THR A 739 7.57 -36.52 43.77
N GLU A 740 8.06 -36.56 42.51
CA GLU A 740 7.34 -36.00 41.35
C GLU A 740 5.92 -36.59 41.23
N ARG A 741 4.91 -35.71 41.28
CA ARG A 741 3.50 -36.10 41.16
C ARG A 741 2.98 -35.77 39.76
N TYR A 742 2.53 -36.78 39.04
CA TYR A 742 1.93 -36.64 37.71
C TYR A 742 0.44 -36.31 37.83
N VAL A 743 0.00 -35.25 37.16
CA VAL A 743 -1.39 -34.76 37.21
C VAL A 743 -2.00 -34.74 35.81
N TRP A 744 -3.17 -35.36 35.68
CA TRP A 744 -3.95 -35.36 34.45
C TRP A 744 -4.58 -33.99 34.20
N VAL A 745 -4.44 -33.49 32.97
CA VAL A 745 -5.01 -32.21 32.56
C VAL A 745 -6.19 -32.41 31.61
N PHE A 746 -7.29 -31.72 31.91
CA PHE A 746 -8.54 -31.77 31.16
C PHE A 746 -8.87 -30.41 30.55
N ASP A 747 -9.43 -30.41 29.34
CA ASP A 747 -9.87 -29.21 28.63
C ASP A 747 -11.20 -28.70 29.19
N LEU A 748 -11.14 -27.59 29.93
CA LEU A 748 -12.33 -27.02 30.54
C LEU A 748 -13.27 -26.40 29.49
N GLY A 749 -12.74 -25.85 28.39
CA GLY A 749 -13.56 -25.35 27.28
C GLY A 749 -14.35 -26.45 26.61
N TYR A 750 -13.74 -27.63 26.41
CA TYR A 750 -14.46 -28.81 25.93
C TYR A 750 -15.53 -29.28 26.92
N LEU A 751 -15.24 -29.30 28.22
CA LEU A 751 -16.21 -29.70 29.25
C LEU A 751 -17.37 -28.70 29.39
N PHE A 752 -17.13 -27.43 29.10
CA PHE A 752 -18.10 -26.35 29.21
C PHE A 752 -18.96 -26.19 27.95
N ASN A 753 -18.33 -26.24 26.77
CA ASN A 753 -18.94 -25.90 25.48
C ASN A 753 -19.05 -27.09 24.50
N GLY A 754 -18.45 -28.24 24.80
CA GLY A 754 -18.41 -29.42 23.93
C GLY A 754 -17.48 -29.30 22.71
N VAL A 755 -16.74 -28.19 22.60
CA VAL A 755 -15.80 -27.91 21.50
C VAL A 755 -14.38 -27.87 22.07
N PRO A 756 -13.41 -28.59 21.47
CA PRO A 756 -12.03 -28.55 21.94
C PRO A 756 -11.46 -27.13 21.88
N SER A 757 -10.80 -26.71 22.96
CA SER A 757 -10.11 -25.43 23.03
C SER A 757 -8.92 -25.42 22.06
N THR A 758 -8.73 -24.32 21.34
CA THR A 758 -7.52 -24.11 20.54
C THR A 758 -6.34 -23.85 21.48
N GLN A 759 -5.32 -24.71 21.44
CA GLN A 759 -4.12 -24.56 22.26
C GLN A 759 -3.25 -23.42 21.73
N GLY A 760 -3.21 -22.30 22.45
CA GLY A 760 -2.31 -21.17 22.19
C GLY A 760 -1.28 -20.98 23.30
N SER A 761 -0.30 -20.09 23.08
CA SER A 761 0.74 -19.76 24.07
C SER A 761 0.21 -19.04 25.32
N GLY A 762 -1.01 -18.50 25.27
CA GLY A 762 -1.66 -17.80 26.38
C GLY A 762 -2.36 -18.70 27.40
N ASN A 763 -2.69 -19.94 27.03
CA ASN A 763 -3.43 -20.87 27.89
C ASN A 763 -2.69 -21.19 29.20
N GLN A 764 -3.45 -21.50 30.24
CA GLN A 764 -2.94 -21.83 31.57
C GLN A 764 -3.53 -23.15 32.06
N VAL A 765 -2.84 -23.84 32.96
CA VAL A 765 -3.31 -25.05 33.62
C VAL A 765 -3.54 -24.76 35.09
N VAL A 766 -4.79 -24.71 35.53
CA VAL A 766 -5.17 -24.52 36.93
C VAL A 766 -5.20 -25.88 37.63
N ILE A 767 -4.39 -26.05 38.67
CA ILE A 767 -4.30 -27.26 39.47
C ILE A 767 -5.25 -27.15 40.65
N VAL A 768 -6.12 -28.13 40.80
CA VAL A 768 -7.14 -28.16 41.85
C VAL A 768 -7.04 -29.45 42.66
N GLU A 769 -7.36 -29.36 43.95
CA GLU A 769 -7.34 -30.48 44.89
C GLU A 769 -8.67 -30.61 45.62
N LEU A 770 -9.13 -31.86 45.74
CA LEU A 770 -10.30 -32.22 46.55
C LEU A 770 -10.07 -33.59 47.18
N GLY A 771 -10.15 -33.68 48.51
CA GLY A 771 -10.02 -34.94 49.24
C GLY A 771 -8.70 -35.70 48.97
N GLY A 772 -7.60 -35.00 48.71
CA GLY A 772 -6.29 -35.58 48.40
C GLY A 772 -6.08 -36.00 46.93
N GLN A 773 -7.12 -35.91 46.09
CA GLN A 773 -7.02 -36.12 44.64
C GLN A 773 -6.71 -34.80 43.94
N VAL A 774 -5.90 -34.84 42.88
CA VAL A 774 -5.45 -33.64 42.15
C VAL A 774 -5.68 -33.82 40.66
N ILE A 775 -6.25 -32.80 40.03
CA ILE A 775 -6.44 -32.71 38.58
C ILE A 775 -5.99 -31.32 38.08
N GLY A 776 -5.66 -31.23 36.79
CA GLY A 776 -5.39 -29.97 36.10
C GLY A 776 -6.53 -29.62 35.14
N LEU A 777 -6.84 -28.33 35.06
CA LEU A 777 -7.85 -27.78 34.15
C LEU A 777 -7.15 -26.81 33.19
N LEU A 778 -7.20 -27.10 31.89
CA LEU A 778 -6.74 -26.18 30.85
C LEU A 778 -7.78 -25.06 30.69
N VAL A 779 -7.34 -23.83 30.89
CA VAL A 779 -8.16 -22.61 30.81
C VAL A 779 -7.56 -21.61 29.82
N GLY A 780 -8.31 -20.57 29.47
CA GLY A 780 -7.87 -19.50 28.58
C GLY A 780 -6.89 -18.56 29.27
N GLU A 781 -7.39 -17.66 30.13
CA GLU A 781 -6.58 -16.66 30.83
C GLU A 781 -6.92 -16.62 32.34
N LEU A 782 -5.93 -16.35 33.20
CA LEU A 782 -6.18 -16.08 34.63
C LEU A 782 -6.69 -14.65 34.82
N HIS A 783 -7.65 -14.46 35.73
CA HIS A 783 -8.23 -13.14 35.99
C HIS A 783 -7.76 -12.57 37.34
N ALA A 784 -8.41 -12.92 38.44
CA ALA A 784 -8.08 -12.41 39.77
C ALA A 784 -8.45 -13.42 40.87
N VAL A 785 -7.88 -13.28 42.06
CA VAL A 785 -8.40 -13.91 43.28
C VAL A 785 -9.12 -12.83 44.10
N ALA A 786 -10.42 -12.99 44.28
CA ALA A 786 -11.27 -11.97 44.89
C ALA A 786 -12.15 -12.55 46.00
N GLN A 787 -12.42 -11.72 47.02
CA GLN A 787 -13.30 -12.06 48.12
C GLN A 787 -14.72 -11.55 47.84
N PHE A 788 -15.72 -12.40 48.07
CA PHE A 788 -17.12 -12.07 47.86
C PHE A 788 -17.97 -12.38 49.10
N ASP A 789 -18.87 -11.46 49.42
CA ASP A 789 -19.85 -11.65 50.48
C ASP A 789 -20.90 -12.70 50.10
N ILE A 790 -21.45 -13.38 51.11
CA ILE A 790 -22.47 -14.41 50.88
C ILE A 790 -23.71 -13.87 50.15
N VAL A 791 -23.99 -12.57 50.31
CA VAL A 791 -25.11 -11.87 49.64
C VAL A 791 -24.88 -11.71 48.14
N GLN A 792 -23.61 -11.69 47.71
CA GLN A 792 -23.25 -11.63 46.29
C GLN A 792 -23.34 -12.99 45.61
N ILE A 793 -23.37 -14.08 46.39
CA ILE A 793 -23.39 -15.46 45.89
C ILE A 793 -24.84 -15.94 45.85
N THR A 794 -25.33 -16.19 44.65
CA THR A 794 -26.69 -16.66 44.41
C THR A 794 -26.67 -18.04 43.76
N THR A 795 -27.68 -18.87 44.01
CA THR A 795 -27.83 -20.12 43.26
C THR A 795 -28.16 -19.79 41.80
N ALA A 796 -27.54 -20.49 40.85
CA ALA A 796 -27.82 -20.24 39.44
C ALA A 796 -29.32 -20.48 39.14
N PRO A 797 -29.98 -19.59 38.37
CA PRO A 797 -31.36 -19.81 37.94
C PRO A 797 -31.42 -21.13 37.15
N PHE A 798 -32.51 -21.87 37.31
CA PHE A 798 -32.74 -23.23 36.75
C PHE A 798 -32.06 -24.41 37.48
N VAL A 799 -31.50 -24.22 38.68
CA VAL A 799 -31.04 -25.33 39.55
C VAL A 799 -32.19 -25.76 40.49
N THR A 800 -32.96 -26.77 40.08
CA THR A 800 -33.82 -27.54 41.01
C THR A 800 -32.94 -28.55 41.78
N GLN A 801 -33.23 -28.75 43.07
CA GLN A 801 -32.37 -29.34 44.13
C GLN A 801 -31.66 -30.69 43.88
N HIS A 802 -31.71 -31.32 42.70
CA HIS A 802 -30.99 -32.57 42.40
C HIS A 802 -30.59 -32.69 40.93
N SER A 803 -29.67 -31.86 40.44
CA SER A 803 -29.07 -32.07 39.11
C SER A 803 -27.62 -31.61 39.11
N GLY A 804 -26.69 -32.58 39.08
CA GLY A 804 -25.26 -32.32 38.94
C GLY A 804 -24.98 -31.58 37.63
N ARG A 805 -24.60 -30.30 37.76
CA ARG A 805 -24.16 -29.43 36.67
C ARG A 805 -22.83 -28.82 37.06
N LEU A 806 -22.02 -28.51 36.04
CA LEU A 806 -20.69 -27.92 36.21
C LEU A 806 -20.74 -26.55 36.92
N VAL A 807 -21.84 -25.79 36.79
CA VAL A 807 -22.05 -24.48 37.44
C VAL A 807 -23.27 -24.57 38.36
N CYS A 808 -23.06 -24.31 39.66
CA CYS A 808 -24.12 -24.39 40.68
C CYS A 808 -24.45 -23.03 41.32
N LYS A 809 -23.51 -22.08 41.31
CA LYS A 809 -23.67 -20.74 41.88
C LYS A 809 -23.21 -19.66 40.90
N LEU A 810 -23.74 -18.46 41.10
CA LEU A 810 -23.38 -17.24 40.39
C LEU A 810 -22.97 -16.17 41.41
N ILE A 811 -21.86 -15.50 41.16
CA ILE A 811 -21.42 -14.34 41.93
C ILE A 811 -21.84 -13.07 41.18
N LYS A 812 -22.52 -12.17 41.87
CA LYS A 812 -22.90 -10.82 41.39
C LYS A 812 -21.85 -9.81 41.87
N ALA A 813 -20.83 -9.60 41.04
CA ALA A 813 -19.78 -8.60 41.27
C ALA A 813 -20.18 -7.22 40.73
N ASN A 814 -19.49 -6.17 41.17
CA ASN A 814 -19.67 -4.77 40.72
C ASN A 814 -21.14 -4.30 40.78
N GLU A 815 -21.79 -4.50 41.92
CA GLU A 815 -23.20 -4.14 42.13
C GLU A 815 -24.16 -4.87 41.17
N GLY A 816 -23.77 -6.04 40.66
CA GLY A 816 -24.56 -6.86 39.75
C GLY A 816 -24.31 -6.60 38.26
N ARG A 817 -23.36 -5.72 37.91
CA ARG A 817 -22.94 -5.49 36.52
C ARG A 817 -22.09 -6.61 35.95
N LEU A 818 -21.47 -7.43 36.82
CA LEU A 818 -20.63 -8.55 36.44
C LEU A 818 -21.16 -9.85 37.06
N LEU A 819 -21.38 -10.86 36.22
CA LEU A 819 -21.80 -12.20 36.63
C LEU A 819 -20.64 -13.18 36.45
N ILE A 820 -20.29 -13.88 37.52
CA ILE A 820 -19.21 -14.88 37.51
C ILE A 820 -19.80 -16.25 37.84
N GLN A 821 -19.49 -17.25 37.01
CA GLN A 821 -20.01 -18.60 37.17
C GLN A 821 -19.12 -19.44 38.07
N VAL A 822 -19.66 -19.94 39.18
CA VAL A 822 -18.90 -20.76 40.12
C VAL A 822 -19.00 -22.22 39.75
N LEU A 823 -17.84 -22.82 39.50
CA LEU A 823 -17.71 -24.24 39.19
C LEU A 823 -17.93 -25.09 40.45
N ASP A 824 -18.72 -26.15 40.30
CA ASP A 824 -18.92 -27.15 41.33
C ASP A 824 -17.77 -28.17 41.30
N ILE A 825 -16.88 -28.07 42.29
CA ILE A 825 -15.68 -28.91 42.32
C ILE A 825 -16.01 -30.38 42.59
N ASP A 826 -17.02 -30.67 43.43
CA ASP A 826 -17.43 -32.03 43.76
C ASP A 826 -17.95 -32.74 42.51
N PHE A 827 -18.75 -32.01 41.72
CA PHE A 827 -19.21 -32.50 40.42
C PHE A 827 -18.08 -32.69 39.41
N LEU A 828 -17.13 -31.74 39.32
CA LEU A 828 -15.95 -31.83 38.46
C LEU A 828 -15.12 -33.09 38.76
N PHE A 829 -14.83 -33.35 40.03
CA PHE A 829 -14.07 -34.55 40.43
C PHE A 829 -14.86 -35.83 40.17
N GLY A 830 -16.16 -35.87 40.46
CA GLY A 830 -17.02 -37.01 40.15
C GLY A 830 -17.15 -37.32 38.65
N LEU A 831 -17.03 -36.30 37.79
CA LEU A 831 -17.07 -36.45 36.33
C LEU A 831 -15.74 -36.95 35.74
N LEU A 832 -14.62 -36.51 36.31
CA LEU A 832 -13.29 -36.67 35.73
C LEU A 832 -12.47 -37.83 36.32
N LEU A 833 -12.75 -38.22 37.57
CA LEU A 833 -12.08 -39.34 38.23
C LEU A 833 -13.05 -40.52 38.41
N PRO A 834 -12.67 -41.75 38.00
CA PRO A 834 -13.50 -42.92 38.22
C PRO A 834 -13.61 -43.23 39.72
N ALA A 835 -14.82 -43.59 40.18
CA ALA A 835 -15.05 -44.01 41.56
C ALA A 835 -14.10 -45.16 41.94
N GLN A 836 -13.33 -45.01 43.02
CA GLN A 836 -12.56 -46.14 43.55
C GLN A 836 -13.53 -47.24 44.01
N PRO A 837 -13.31 -48.52 43.64
CA PRO A 837 -14.10 -49.61 44.21
C PRO A 837 -13.82 -49.69 45.71
N THR A 838 -14.85 -49.45 46.52
CA THR A 838 -14.82 -49.72 47.96
C THR A 838 -14.45 -51.17 48.22
N VAL A 839 -13.40 -51.39 49.04
CA VAL A 839 -12.82 -52.68 49.43
C VAL A 839 -13.75 -53.44 50.41
N ALA A 840 -15.04 -53.57 50.11
CA ALA A 840 -16.02 -54.12 51.04
C ALA A 840 -16.90 -55.26 50.46
N ALA A 841 -16.57 -55.83 49.31
CA ALA A 841 -17.29 -57.01 48.82
C ALA A 841 -16.38 -57.92 47.98
N LEU A 842 -15.74 -58.88 48.63
CA LEU A 842 -15.48 -60.26 48.16
C LEU A 842 -14.90 -61.13 49.29
N ALA A 843 -15.53 -61.03 50.46
CA ALA A 843 -15.59 -62.12 51.43
C ALA A 843 -17.07 -62.50 51.57
N ALA A 844 -17.56 -63.29 50.62
CA ALA A 844 -18.78 -64.10 50.69
C ALA A 844 -18.72 -65.16 49.59
#